data_AF-A0A9W7EQI5-F1
#
_entry.id   AF-A0A9W7EQI5-F1
#
_cell.length_a   1.000
_cell.length_b   1.000
_cell.length_c   1.000
_cell.angle_alpha   90.00
_cell.angle_beta   90.00
_cell.angle_gamma   90.00
#
_symmetry.space_group_name_H-M   'P 1'
#
loop_
_entity.id
_entity.type
_entity.pdbx_description
1 polymer ?
#
loop_
_entity_poly.entity_id
_entity_poly.type
_entity_poly.pdbx_seq_one_letter_code
_entity_poly.pdbx_strand_id
1 'polypeptide(L)'
;MATASTPDLAGLIATFIEERKQMKLDRYNAVVQIGFRTCISGVVGLIAVVYMASFLGGGSFIASSVCTMIMCSGVVVLSTIPVAELNMEDFFNNRTTVRVFLGGSSLFMALAVGLWSPPHAHLLAVLPASLLVFKPFCCKASTRVPQLTTSFAIYLSIFIGATGLMYLDIGTREGATSSSSPMHDAFHPLYAAVGIGHVVAGSFMAFWMRSNDKLLVPPTVTLYHCMYMFFTFGGIFATVQGVYFLMHTDEPLPARHNATTDDEFVDIAKAGRSAISLGIGEFIPAIVVLVVGRKNLFSYIAKKFDKDKKRAESDGVFIAALIDTSSIILGKEWWVHRESPNDSYLPMDHRRNWQQGWIVDVQDNDFTVIIEKGGGEEKEKEKEKEDEYGRKQGSGGVIKNSPAGSVFRQISSSLSGTFGKNPTAVSPDVDLESGAKDQPVNTVDRTNLVLGSDDRRLSTQLARRLSVSAGQSVQALKAKLKNATYKTFNKGSDHMSKEDILTKGRETIRCTDWSNMSLDLIKDSGGSPETYNLSRPLNDGETIDFFMSHSWHDDASSKWETLVRVAEGFKKIHKRDPTFWLDKTCIDQENIGDGLKVLPVYVMASKKMLVLLGETYPTRLWCIWELFTLFSFSIESVALEKVQLEVFANKGGGLQKDDILDYLARFNISNSCCYDPNEESKLKVVIDAIGNGAFNLKIRKLGASIVKREQERRNSRAVSKHKGGGGIGC
;
A
#
# COMPACT_ATOMS: atom_id res chain seq x y z
N MET A 1 -17.81 42.23 -4.88
CA MET A 1 -17.81 40.80 -5.20
C MET A 1 -16.59 40.18 -4.56
N ALA A 2 -16.75 39.18 -3.70
CA ALA A 2 -15.60 38.45 -3.17
C ALA A 2 -15.10 37.48 -4.25
N THR A 3 -13.85 37.60 -4.67
CA THR A 3 -13.21 36.61 -5.55
C THR A 3 -13.01 35.34 -4.74
N ALA A 4 -13.81 34.30 -5.04
CA ALA A 4 -13.54 32.96 -4.54
C ALA A 4 -12.16 32.54 -5.08
N SER A 5 -11.16 32.49 -4.21
CA SER A 5 -9.85 31.95 -4.57
C SER A 5 -10.03 30.52 -5.03
N THR A 6 -9.55 30.20 -6.23
CA THR A 6 -9.44 28.80 -6.66
C THR A 6 -8.72 28.01 -5.57
N PRO A 7 -9.22 26.82 -5.18
CA PRO A 7 -8.55 26.02 -4.18
C PRO A 7 -7.15 25.70 -4.68
N ASP A 8 -6.14 26.05 -3.88
CA ASP A 8 -4.76 25.68 -4.15
C ASP A 8 -4.68 24.16 -4.36
N LEU A 9 -3.97 23.72 -5.40
CA LEU A 9 -3.73 22.32 -5.71
C LEU A 9 -3.15 21.59 -4.49
N ALA A 10 -2.28 22.27 -3.71
CA ALA A 10 -1.75 21.73 -2.46
C ALA A 10 -2.86 21.50 -1.41
N GLY A 11 -3.87 22.38 -1.34
CA GLY A 11 -5.04 22.23 -0.47
C GLY A 11 -5.96 21.08 -0.90
N LEU A 12 -6.17 20.89 -2.20
CA LEU A 12 -6.93 19.75 -2.73
C LEU A 12 -6.23 18.41 -2.44
N ILE A 13 -4.91 18.36 -2.66
CA ILE A 13 -4.08 17.19 -2.34
C ILE A 13 -4.06 16.92 -0.82
N ALA A 14 -3.89 17.95 0.02
CA ALA A 14 -3.91 17.80 1.47
C ALA A 14 -5.27 17.30 2.00
N THR A 15 -6.38 17.85 1.49
CA THR A 15 -7.75 17.40 1.83
C THR A 15 -7.92 15.92 1.50
N PHE A 16 -7.49 15.51 0.31
CA PHE A 16 -7.54 14.12 -0.12
C PHE A 16 -6.62 13.19 0.70
N ILE A 17 -5.41 13.62 1.06
CA ILE A 17 -4.51 12.83 1.93
C ILE A 17 -5.18 12.57 3.29
N GLU A 18 -5.88 13.57 3.85
CA GLU A 18 -6.61 13.40 5.10
C GLU A 18 -7.88 12.55 4.93
N GLU A 19 -8.67 12.73 3.84
CA GLU A 19 -9.76 11.81 3.47
C GLU A 19 -9.27 10.35 3.41
N ARG A 20 -8.07 10.11 2.82
CA ARG A 20 -7.46 8.78 2.75
C ARG A 20 -7.04 8.24 4.09
N LYS A 21 -6.42 9.07 4.93
CA LYS A 21 -6.01 8.74 6.29
C LYS A 21 -7.22 8.37 7.14
N GLN A 22 -8.32 9.12 7.03
CA GLN A 22 -9.58 8.83 7.68
C GLN A 22 -10.23 7.53 7.16
N MET A 23 -10.35 7.35 5.84
CA MET A 23 -10.85 6.10 5.24
C MET A 23 -10.02 4.86 5.61
N LYS A 24 -8.71 5.03 5.85
CA LYS A 24 -7.80 3.98 6.31
C LYS A 24 -8.03 3.67 7.79
N LEU A 25 -8.15 4.71 8.62
CA LEU A 25 -8.51 4.61 10.03
C LEU A 25 -9.87 3.93 10.23
N ASP A 26 -10.88 4.26 9.42
CA ASP A 26 -12.21 3.65 9.50
C ASP A 26 -12.24 2.17 9.14
N ARG A 27 -11.36 1.73 8.23
CA ARG A 27 -11.15 0.29 7.98
C ARG A 27 -10.48 -0.40 9.16
N TYR A 28 -9.51 0.24 9.82
CA TYR A 28 -8.97 -0.29 11.07
C TYR A 28 -10.03 -0.34 12.16
N ASN A 29 -10.84 0.72 12.33
CA ASN A 29 -11.98 0.74 13.24
C ASN A 29 -12.97 -0.42 12.95
N ALA A 30 -13.24 -0.74 11.69
CA ALA A 30 -14.08 -1.86 11.30
C ALA A 30 -13.46 -3.23 11.67
N VAL A 31 -12.16 -3.43 11.42
CA VAL A 31 -11.43 -4.64 11.86
C VAL A 31 -11.43 -4.77 13.38
N VAL A 32 -11.17 -3.67 14.10
CA VAL A 32 -11.22 -3.63 15.57
C VAL A 32 -12.60 -4.03 16.08
N GLN A 33 -13.67 -3.47 15.49
CA GLN A 33 -15.04 -3.78 15.86
C GLN A 33 -15.42 -5.24 15.59
N ILE A 34 -15.02 -5.81 14.44
CA ILE A 34 -15.24 -7.23 14.13
C ILE A 34 -14.50 -8.09 15.16
N GLY A 35 -13.19 -7.84 15.37
CA GLY A 35 -12.37 -8.59 16.31
C GLY A 35 -12.91 -8.55 17.74
N PHE A 36 -13.29 -7.39 18.26
CA PHE A 36 -13.91 -7.30 19.59
C PHE A 36 -15.30 -7.92 19.66
N ARG A 37 -16.17 -7.75 18.65
CA ARG A 37 -17.48 -8.43 18.64
C ARG A 37 -17.31 -9.93 18.69
N THR A 38 -16.39 -10.49 17.91
CA THR A 38 -16.04 -11.91 17.94
C THR A 38 -15.47 -12.33 19.31
N CYS A 39 -14.59 -11.53 19.94
CA CYS A 39 -14.15 -11.79 21.32
C CYS A 39 -15.31 -11.82 22.31
N ILE A 40 -16.18 -10.81 22.28
CA ILE A 40 -17.34 -10.66 23.16
C ILE A 40 -18.33 -11.82 22.97
N SER A 41 -18.61 -12.24 21.74
CA SER A 41 -19.45 -13.41 21.47
C SER A 41 -18.86 -14.70 22.07
N GLY A 42 -17.54 -14.87 22.02
CA GLY A 42 -16.85 -15.97 22.70
C GLY A 42 -16.99 -15.90 24.23
N VAL A 43 -16.76 -14.74 24.83
CA VAL A 43 -16.92 -14.54 26.29
C VAL A 43 -18.37 -14.76 26.76
N VAL A 44 -19.35 -14.19 26.06
CA VAL A 44 -20.78 -14.36 26.39
C VAL A 44 -21.21 -15.82 26.22
N GLY A 45 -20.74 -16.49 25.17
CA GLY A 45 -20.94 -17.93 24.99
C GLY A 45 -20.34 -18.74 26.14
N LEU A 46 -19.10 -18.43 26.55
CA LEU A 46 -18.43 -19.10 27.67
C LEU A 46 -19.19 -18.90 29.00
N ILE A 47 -19.66 -17.68 29.29
CA ILE A 47 -20.50 -17.39 30.46
C ILE A 47 -21.79 -18.21 30.43
N ALA A 48 -22.49 -18.25 29.29
CA ALA A 48 -23.72 -19.03 29.13
C ALA A 48 -23.45 -20.53 29.32
N VAL A 49 -22.33 -21.04 28.81
CA VAL A 49 -21.93 -22.45 28.96
C VAL A 49 -21.59 -22.79 30.42
N VAL A 50 -20.89 -21.92 31.15
CA VAL A 50 -20.59 -22.11 32.58
C VAL A 50 -21.88 -22.07 33.41
N TYR A 51 -22.79 -21.13 33.11
CA TYR A 51 -24.10 -21.06 33.75
C TYR A 51 -24.92 -22.34 33.51
N MET A 52 -25.05 -22.77 32.26
CA MET A 52 -25.80 -23.99 31.90
C MET A 52 -25.18 -25.25 32.50
N ALA A 53 -23.84 -25.34 32.58
CA ALA A 53 -23.14 -26.44 33.26
C ALA A 53 -23.56 -26.57 34.73
N SER A 54 -23.74 -25.43 35.41
CA SER A 54 -24.10 -25.34 36.82
C SER A 54 -25.55 -25.76 37.12
N PHE A 55 -26.42 -25.71 36.11
CA PHE A 55 -27.85 -26.07 36.23
C PHE A 55 -28.22 -27.44 35.65
N LEU A 56 -27.53 -27.92 34.61
CA LEU A 56 -27.94 -29.10 33.84
C LEU A 56 -27.09 -30.35 34.08
N GLY A 57 -25.95 -30.26 34.77
CA GLY A 57 -25.14 -31.43 35.15
C GLY A 57 -24.43 -32.11 33.97
N GLY A 58 -23.25 -31.59 33.61
CA GLY A 58 -22.33 -32.24 32.66
C GLY A 58 -22.51 -31.87 31.18
N GLY A 59 -21.43 -31.97 30.40
CA GLY A 59 -21.44 -31.77 28.93
C GLY A 59 -20.96 -30.41 28.40
N SER A 60 -20.59 -29.46 29.26
CA SER A 60 -20.26 -28.07 28.88
C SER A 60 -18.94 -27.89 28.11
N PHE A 61 -18.00 -28.83 28.22
CA PHE A 61 -16.62 -28.63 27.78
C PHE A 61 -16.40 -28.39 26.28
N ILE A 62 -17.14 -29.10 25.41
CA ILE A 62 -17.05 -28.89 23.96
C ILE A 62 -17.54 -27.49 23.62
N ALA A 63 -18.63 -27.05 24.24
CA ALA A 63 -19.16 -25.71 24.06
C ALA A 63 -18.19 -24.63 24.59
N SER A 64 -17.53 -24.85 25.73
CA SER A 64 -16.49 -23.95 26.24
C SER A 64 -15.29 -23.85 25.28
N SER A 65 -14.88 -24.97 24.70
CA SER A 65 -13.80 -25.02 23.70
C SER A 65 -14.18 -24.22 22.44
N VAL A 66 -15.39 -24.41 21.91
CA VAL A 66 -15.91 -23.64 20.76
C VAL A 66 -15.99 -22.14 21.07
N CYS A 67 -16.50 -21.76 22.24
CA CYS A 67 -16.56 -20.35 22.68
C CYS A 67 -15.16 -19.72 22.78
N THR A 68 -14.18 -20.50 23.23
CA THR A 68 -12.78 -20.07 23.34
C THR A 68 -12.11 -19.97 21.97
N MET A 69 -12.38 -20.90 21.04
CA MET A 69 -11.94 -20.78 19.64
C MET A 69 -12.54 -19.54 18.96
N ILE A 70 -13.81 -19.23 19.20
CA ILE A 70 -14.46 -17.99 18.74
C ILE A 70 -13.70 -16.79 19.31
N MET A 71 -13.49 -16.73 20.62
CA MET A 71 -12.74 -15.65 21.27
C MET A 71 -11.33 -15.47 20.66
N CYS A 72 -10.58 -16.56 20.51
CA CYS A 72 -9.26 -16.61 19.89
C CYS A 72 -9.27 -16.10 18.44
N SER A 73 -10.28 -16.47 17.64
CA SER A 73 -10.43 -15.95 16.27
C SER A 73 -10.64 -14.43 16.25
N GLY A 74 -11.31 -13.87 17.27
CA GLY A 74 -11.41 -12.43 17.48
C GLY A 74 -10.04 -11.77 17.71
N VAL A 75 -9.18 -12.39 18.54
CA VAL A 75 -7.81 -11.94 18.78
C VAL A 75 -6.96 -12.02 17.51
N VAL A 76 -7.10 -13.08 16.70
CA VAL A 76 -6.46 -13.18 15.38
C VAL A 76 -6.90 -12.05 14.45
N VAL A 77 -8.19 -11.67 14.44
CA VAL A 77 -8.68 -10.52 13.66
C VAL A 77 -8.08 -9.21 14.17
N LEU A 78 -8.05 -8.99 15.50
CA LEU A 78 -7.41 -7.81 16.09
C LEU A 78 -5.91 -7.75 15.77
N SER A 79 -5.22 -8.91 15.72
CA SER A 79 -3.79 -9.03 15.42
C SER A 79 -3.39 -8.45 14.06
N THR A 80 -4.34 -8.41 13.11
CA THR A 80 -4.10 -7.96 11.74
C THR A 80 -3.82 -6.46 11.65
N ILE A 81 -4.22 -5.68 12.66
CA ILE A 81 -4.11 -4.22 12.63
C ILE A 81 -2.63 -3.79 12.72
N PRO A 82 -2.16 -2.84 11.88
CA PRO A 82 -0.82 -2.29 11.96
C PRO A 82 -0.69 -1.37 13.18
N VAL A 83 0.09 -1.79 14.19
CA VAL A 83 0.16 -1.10 15.48
C VAL A 83 0.66 0.35 15.37
N ALA A 84 1.57 0.62 14.44
CA ALA A 84 2.12 1.96 14.25
C ALA A 84 1.08 2.97 13.73
N GLU A 85 -0.07 2.51 13.23
CA GLU A 85 -1.05 3.36 12.54
C GLU A 85 -2.40 3.45 13.26
N LEU A 86 -2.65 2.61 14.28
CA LEU A 86 -3.84 2.70 15.12
C LEU A 86 -3.45 2.85 16.59
N ASN A 87 -3.81 4.00 17.16
CA ASN A 87 -3.83 4.18 18.61
C ASN A 87 -5.11 3.56 19.20
N MET A 88 -4.98 2.44 19.92
CA MET A 88 -6.13 1.80 20.57
C MET A 88 -6.74 2.63 21.69
N GLU A 89 -5.99 3.58 22.29
CA GLU A 89 -6.55 4.50 23.29
C GLU A 89 -7.59 5.42 22.65
N ASP A 90 -7.28 6.01 21.49
CA ASP A 90 -8.22 6.84 20.73
C ASP A 90 -9.42 6.03 20.25
N PHE A 91 -9.21 4.78 19.83
CA PHE A 91 -10.31 3.87 19.51
C PHE A 91 -11.26 3.67 20.70
N PHE A 92 -10.75 3.32 21.89
CA PHE A 92 -11.58 3.09 23.08
C PHE A 92 -12.23 4.37 23.61
N ASN A 93 -11.57 5.53 23.47
CA ASN A 93 -12.16 6.82 23.83
C ASN A 93 -13.33 7.17 22.92
N ASN A 94 -13.17 7.02 21.60
CA ASN A 94 -14.19 7.32 20.60
C ASN A 94 -15.33 6.28 20.50
N ARG A 95 -15.18 5.10 21.12
CA ARG A 95 -16.16 3.99 21.05
C ARG A 95 -16.61 3.50 22.42
N THR A 96 -17.29 4.38 23.17
CA THR A 96 -17.89 4.10 24.49
C THR A 96 -18.60 2.75 24.55
N THR A 97 -19.39 2.36 23.54
CA THR A 97 -20.09 1.06 23.51
C THR A 97 -19.13 -0.13 23.60
N VAL A 98 -18.06 -0.16 22.79
CA VAL A 98 -17.07 -1.26 22.82
C VAL A 98 -16.36 -1.30 24.17
N ARG A 99 -15.99 -0.13 24.70
CA ARG A 99 -15.34 0.00 25.99
C ARG A 99 -16.24 -0.47 27.15
N VAL A 100 -17.53 -0.12 27.14
CA VAL A 100 -18.51 -0.56 28.16
C VAL A 100 -18.77 -2.07 28.07
N PHE A 101 -18.87 -2.66 26.88
CA PHE A 101 -19.00 -4.11 26.76
C PHE A 101 -17.74 -4.85 27.20
N LEU A 102 -16.54 -4.39 26.81
CA LEU A 102 -15.27 -5.01 27.19
C LEU A 102 -15.02 -4.89 28.70
N GLY A 103 -15.15 -3.69 29.26
CA GLY A 103 -15.01 -3.44 30.69
C GLY A 103 -16.10 -4.11 31.52
N GLY A 104 -17.35 -4.09 31.05
CA GLY A 104 -18.50 -4.67 31.75
C GLY A 104 -18.46 -6.19 31.80
N SER A 105 -18.08 -6.86 30.70
CA SER A 105 -17.85 -8.31 30.69
C SER A 105 -16.65 -8.70 31.56
N SER A 106 -15.54 -7.93 31.49
CA SER A 106 -14.36 -8.12 32.35
C SER A 106 -14.71 -7.97 33.84
N LEU A 107 -15.52 -6.98 34.18
CA LEU A 107 -16.01 -6.68 35.53
C LEU A 107 -16.95 -7.78 36.03
N PHE A 108 -17.91 -8.20 35.21
CA PHE A 108 -18.81 -9.30 35.52
C PHE A 108 -18.05 -10.60 35.78
N MET A 109 -17.08 -10.94 34.93
CA MET A 109 -16.23 -12.14 35.12
C MET A 109 -15.41 -12.06 36.41
N ALA A 110 -14.81 -10.90 36.72
CA ALA A 110 -14.06 -10.71 37.96
C ALA A 110 -14.93 -10.85 39.22
N LEU A 111 -16.17 -10.35 39.18
CA LEU A 111 -17.14 -10.49 40.27
C LEU A 111 -17.67 -11.91 40.38
N ALA A 112 -18.09 -12.54 39.28
CA ALA A 112 -18.67 -13.88 39.27
C ALA A 112 -17.67 -14.92 39.78
N VAL A 113 -16.45 -14.94 39.23
CA VAL A 113 -15.39 -15.84 39.70
C VAL A 113 -14.91 -15.45 41.10
N GLY A 114 -14.71 -14.15 41.35
CA GLY A 114 -14.18 -13.67 42.63
C GLY A 114 -15.11 -13.89 43.82
N LEU A 115 -16.43 -13.86 43.64
CA LEU A 115 -17.40 -14.18 44.70
C LEU A 115 -17.56 -15.69 44.91
N TRP A 116 -17.48 -16.48 43.84
CA TRP A 116 -17.67 -17.94 43.90
C TRP A 116 -16.44 -18.69 44.42
N SER A 117 -15.24 -18.20 44.11
CA SER A 117 -13.99 -18.91 44.34
C SER A 117 -13.14 -18.22 45.42
N PRO A 118 -13.04 -18.77 46.65
CA PRO A 118 -11.97 -18.36 47.55
C PRO A 118 -10.59 -18.65 46.89
N PRO A 119 -9.54 -17.86 47.17
CA PRO A 119 -9.43 -16.81 48.19
C PRO A 119 -9.95 -15.43 47.72
N HIS A 120 -10.90 -15.38 46.78
CA HIS A 120 -11.53 -14.17 46.26
C HIS A 120 -10.56 -13.21 45.54
N ALA A 121 -9.38 -13.71 45.14
CA ALA A 121 -8.32 -12.91 44.53
C ALA A 121 -8.75 -12.18 43.24
N HIS A 122 -9.71 -12.73 42.48
CA HIS A 122 -10.24 -12.10 41.27
C HIS A 122 -10.97 -10.79 41.55
N LEU A 123 -11.39 -10.51 42.79
CA LEU A 123 -11.92 -9.20 43.18
C LEU A 123 -10.89 -8.08 43.00
N LEU A 124 -9.58 -8.36 43.00
CA LEU A 124 -8.55 -7.38 42.66
C LEU A 124 -8.64 -6.91 41.20
N ALA A 125 -9.20 -7.72 40.30
CA ALA A 125 -9.41 -7.36 38.89
C ALA A 125 -10.65 -6.46 38.66
N VAL A 126 -11.51 -6.28 39.68
CA VAL A 126 -12.67 -5.37 39.64
C VAL A 126 -12.24 -3.91 39.45
N LEU A 127 -11.14 -3.50 40.08
CA LEU A 127 -10.64 -2.12 39.97
C LEU A 127 -10.21 -1.76 38.54
N PRO A 128 -9.29 -2.47 37.86
CA PRO A 128 -8.96 -2.16 36.46
C PRO A 128 -10.13 -2.37 35.50
N ALA A 129 -11.03 -3.34 35.74
CA ALA A 129 -12.21 -3.53 34.90
C ALA A 129 -13.23 -2.38 35.03
N SER A 130 -13.48 -1.88 36.24
CA SER A 130 -14.36 -0.73 36.48
C SER A 130 -13.77 0.56 35.88
N LEU A 131 -12.45 0.74 35.91
CA LEU A 131 -11.78 1.84 35.20
C LEU A 131 -12.05 1.81 33.69
N LEU A 132 -12.16 0.64 33.05
CA LEU A 132 -12.56 0.57 31.64
C LEU A 132 -13.98 1.11 31.42
N VAL A 133 -14.93 0.74 32.28
CA VAL A 133 -16.33 1.18 32.15
C VAL A 133 -16.47 2.68 32.42
N PHE A 134 -15.92 3.19 33.53
CA PHE A 134 -16.29 4.47 34.11
C PHE A 134 -15.33 5.65 33.84
N LYS A 135 -14.16 5.44 33.20
CA LYS A 135 -13.16 6.51 32.91
C LYS A 135 -13.72 7.85 32.38
N PRO A 136 -14.75 7.92 31.50
CA PRO A 136 -15.24 9.20 30.99
C PRO A 136 -15.80 10.16 32.05
N PHE A 137 -16.30 9.61 33.17
CA PHE A 137 -17.00 10.39 34.18
C PHE A 137 -16.05 11.02 35.22
N CYS A 138 -14.83 10.48 35.36
CA CYS A 138 -13.97 10.82 36.49
C CYS A 138 -12.92 11.91 36.20
N CYS A 139 -12.57 12.19 34.94
CA CYS A 139 -11.40 13.03 34.63
C CYS A 139 -11.61 13.97 33.42
N LYS A 140 -12.17 15.16 33.66
CA LYS A 140 -11.90 16.33 32.80
C LYS A 140 -10.54 16.93 33.17
N ALA A 141 -9.56 16.73 32.30
CA ALA A 141 -8.27 17.43 32.22
C ALA A 141 -7.42 17.55 33.50
N SER A 142 -6.29 16.81 33.57
CA SER A 142 -4.94 17.36 33.90
C SER A 142 -3.91 16.24 34.21
N THR A 143 -4.27 15.19 34.94
CA THR A 143 -3.29 14.34 35.63
C THR A 143 -3.33 12.85 35.25
N ARG A 144 -2.22 12.33 34.70
CA ARG A 144 -1.68 10.95 34.77
C ARG A 144 -2.64 9.75 34.98
N VAL A 145 -3.84 9.74 34.39
CA VAL A 145 -4.73 8.56 34.42
C VAL A 145 -4.13 7.46 33.55
N PRO A 146 -4.04 6.19 34.00
CA PRO A 146 -3.61 5.09 33.15
C PRO A 146 -4.47 5.01 31.88
N GLN A 147 -3.82 4.72 30.76
CA GLN A 147 -4.49 4.51 29.50
C GLN A 147 -5.40 3.28 29.60
N LEU A 148 -6.55 3.28 28.91
CA LEU A 148 -7.49 2.15 28.88
C LEU A 148 -6.80 0.89 28.37
N THR A 149 -5.90 1.02 27.40
CA THR A 149 -5.01 -0.07 26.95
C THR A 149 -4.19 -0.66 28.12
N THR A 150 -3.59 0.19 28.96
CA THR A 150 -2.86 -0.21 30.17
C THR A 150 -3.78 -0.83 31.21
N SER A 151 -4.95 -0.23 31.49
CA SER A 151 -5.92 -0.78 32.45
C SER A 151 -6.41 -2.17 32.06
N PHE A 152 -6.65 -2.41 30.77
CA PHE A 152 -7.06 -3.73 30.28
C PHE A 152 -5.91 -4.75 30.34
N ALA A 153 -4.68 -4.35 30.05
CA ALA A 153 -3.52 -5.22 30.21
C ALA A 153 -3.19 -5.54 31.69
N ILE A 154 -3.42 -4.60 32.61
CA ILE A 154 -3.40 -4.82 34.07
C ILE A 154 -4.51 -5.80 34.48
N TYR A 155 -5.73 -5.63 33.98
CA TYR A 155 -6.83 -6.57 34.22
C TYR A 155 -6.44 -8.01 33.85
N LEU A 156 -5.91 -8.23 32.64
CA LEU A 156 -5.47 -9.57 32.18
C LEU A 156 -4.38 -10.15 33.11
N SER A 157 -3.43 -9.32 33.54
CA SER A 157 -2.31 -9.72 34.42
C SER A 157 -2.76 -10.07 35.84
N ILE A 158 -3.74 -9.34 36.39
CA ILE A 158 -4.32 -9.66 37.70
C ILE A 158 -5.23 -10.88 37.59
N PHE A 159 -6.03 -11.00 36.53
CA PHE A 159 -6.94 -12.12 36.34
C PHE A 159 -6.20 -13.45 36.22
N ILE A 160 -5.13 -13.52 35.42
CA ILE A 160 -4.31 -14.74 35.30
C ILE A 160 -3.62 -15.09 36.63
N GLY A 161 -3.08 -14.10 37.35
CA GLY A 161 -2.46 -14.31 38.66
C GLY A 161 -3.46 -14.76 39.74
N ALA A 162 -4.67 -14.21 39.75
CA ALA A 162 -5.75 -14.59 40.66
C ALA A 162 -6.24 -16.02 40.41
N THR A 163 -6.35 -16.44 39.14
CA THR A 163 -6.59 -17.84 38.76
C THR A 163 -5.49 -18.76 39.30
N GLY A 164 -4.24 -18.31 39.29
CA GLY A 164 -3.14 -19.04 39.90
C GLY A 164 -3.25 -19.20 41.43
N LEU A 165 -3.66 -18.14 42.13
CA LEU A 165 -3.91 -18.18 43.58
C LEU A 165 -5.11 -19.08 43.95
N MET A 166 -6.15 -19.11 43.11
CA MET A 166 -7.27 -20.04 43.28
C MET A 166 -6.83 -21.50 43.15
N TYR A 167 -6.02 -21.83 42.13
CA TYR A 167 -5.46 -23.19 42.00
C TYR A 167 -4.52 -23.56 43.16
N LEU A 168 -3.81 -22.58 43.74
CA LEU A 168 -2.99 -22.80 44.94
C LEU A 168 -3.83 -23.00 46.21
N ASP A 169 -4.95 -22.31 46.39
CA ASP A 169 -5.86 -22.52 47.54
C ASP A 169 -6.51 -23.91 47.49
N ILE A 170 -6.98 -24.32 46.30
CA ILE A 170 -7.46 -25.70 46.04
C ILE A 170 -6.34 -26.71 46.32
N GLY A 171 -5.14 -26.46 45.80
CA GLY A 171 -3.93 -27.25 46.02
C GLY A 171 -3.19 -26.98 47.34
N THR A 172 -3.87 -26.50 48.39
CA THR A 172 -3.31 -26.42 49.76
C THR A 172 -4.32 -26.67 50.89
N ARG A 173 -5.61 -26.33 50.72
CA ARG A 173 -6.59 -26.39 51.82
C ARG A 173 -7.00 -27.79 52.26
N GLU A 174 -7.02 -28.76 51.36
CA GLU A 174 -7.71 -30.04 51.65
C GLU A 174 -6.87 -31.06 52.42
N GLY A 175 -5.56 -30.81 52.60
CA GLY A 175 -4.72 -31.57 53.55
C GLY A 175 -5.15 -31.45 55.02
N ALA A 176 -6.15 -30.63 55.34
CA ALA A 176 -6.68 -30.40 56.69
C ALA A 176 -7.95 -31.19 57.04
N THR A 177 -8.61 -31.85 56.07
CA THR A 177 -9.83 -32.64 56.31
C THR A 177 -9.60 -34.12 56.04
N SER A 178 -9.69 -34.94 57.09
CA SER A 178 -9.28 -36.36 57.12
C SER A 178 -10.22 -37.33 56.37
N SER A 179 -10.79 -36.93 55.24
CA SER A 179 -11.72 -37.71 54.43
C SER A 179 -11.67 -37.38 52.94
N SER A 180 -10.54 -36.85 52.43
CA SER A 180 -10.35 -36.64 51.00
C SER A 180 -10.39 -37.98 50.24
N SER A 181 -10.86 -37.93 48.99
CA SER A 181 -10.75 -39.07 48.07
C SER A 181 -9.28 -39.26 47.67
N PRO A 182 -8.74 -40.49 47.58
CA PRO A 182 -7.39 -40.74 47.09
C PRO A 182 -7.10 -40.11 45.71
N MET A 183 -8.14 -39.98 44.88
CA MET A 183 -8.10 -39.26 43.61
C MET A 183 -7.75 -37.77 43.77
N HIS A 184 -8.20 -37.14 44.85
CA HIS A 184 -7.97 -35.71 45.10
C HIS A 184 -6.52 -35.43 45.52
N ASP A 185 -5.96 -36.29 46.37
CA ASP A 185 -4.57 -36.23 46.81
C ASP A 185 -3.59 -36.32 45.61
N ALA A 186 -3.95 -37.11 44.59
CA ALA A 186 -3.17 -37.23 43.34
C ALA A 186 -3.19 -35.97 42.46
N PHE A 187 -4.21 -35.10 42.52
CA PHE A 187 -4.29 -33.86 41.72
C PHE A 187 -3.74 -32.61 42.42
N HIS A 188 -3.60 -32.65 43.75
CA HIS A 188 -3.06 -31.58 44.56
C HIS A 188 -1.72 -30.97 44.05
N PRO A 189 -0.66 -31.77 43.71
CA PRO A 189 0.60 -31.21 43.21
C PRO A 189 0.47 -30.57 41.81
N LEU A 190 -0.42 -31.08 40.95
CA LEU A 190 -0.69 -30.47 39.64
C LEU A 190 -1.33 -29.09 39.82
N TYR A 191 -2.37 -28.98 40.66
CA TYR A 191 -3.03 -27.69 40.89
C TYR A 191 -2.07 -26.66 41.49
N ALA A 192 -1.22 -27.06 42.44
CA ALA A 192 -0.17 -26.18 42.95
C ALA A 192 0.83 -25.74 41.86
N ALA A 193 1.29 -26.66 41.00
CA ALA A 193 2.23 -26.34 39.91
C ALA A 193 1.61 -25.41 38.84
N VAL A 194 0.37 -25.71 38.42
CA VAL A 194 -0.42 -24.87 37.50
C VAL A 194 -0.68 -23.50 38.13
N GLY A 195 -0.97 -23.44 39.43
CA GLY A 195 -1.18 -22.21 40.18
C GLY A 195 0.05 -21.32 40.24
N ILE A 196 1.22 -21.89 40.57
CA ILE A 196 2.52 -21.21 40.52
C ILE A 196 2.78 -20.67 39.10
N GLY A 197 2.56 -21.49 38.08
CA GLY A 197 2.73 -21.10 36.68
C GLY A 197 1.90 -19.87 36.29
N HIS A 198 0.62 -19.83 36.68
CA HIS A 198 -0.27 -18.69 36.48
C HIS A 198 0.17 -17.43 37.23
N VAL A 199 0.62 -17.54 38.48
CA VAL A 199 1.15 -16.41 39.27
C VAL A 199 2.43 -15.85 38.64
N VAL A 200 3.34 -16.72 38.19
CA VAL A 200 4.56 -16.33 37.47
C VAL A 200 4.22 -15.67 36.14
N ALA A 201 3.26 -16.20 35.38
CA ALA A 201 2.78 -15.61 34.13
C ALA A 201 2.20 -14.20 34.33
N GLY A 202 1.32 -14.00 35.31
CA GLY A 202 0.77 -12.67 35.64
C GLY A 202 1.84 -11.67 36.09
N SER A 203 2.80 -12.14 36.89
CA SER A 203 3.95 -11.34 37.34
C SER A 203 4.87 -10.95 36.18
N PHE A 204 5.11 -11.88 35.25
CA PHE A 204 5.88 -11.64 34.03
C PHE A 204 5.18 -10.65 33.09
N MET A 205 3.86 -10.78 32.89
CA MET A 205 3.06 -9.82 32.13
C MET A 205 3.13 -8.41 32.74
N ALA A 206 3.03 -8.29 34.07
CA ALA A 206 3.19 -7.02 34.78
C ALA A 206 4.60 -6.41 34.61
N PHE A 207 5.65 -7.22 34.72
CA PHE A 207 7.03 -6.81 34.48
C PHE A 207 7.27 -6.39 33.02
N TRP A 208 6.69 -7.12 32.06
CA TRP A 208 6.77 -6.83 30.63
C TRP A 208 6.14 -5.48 30.28
N MET A 209 4.94 -5.20 30.82
CA MET A 209 4.30 -3.87 30.68
C MET A 209 5.21 -2.75 31.20
N ARG A 210 5.77 -2.91 32.41
CA ARG A 210 6.67 -1.91 33.02
C ARG A 210 7.98 -1.72 32.25
N SER A 211 8.47 -2.78 31.59
CA SER A 211 9.69 -2.72 30.79
C SER A 211 9.45 -2.07 29.43
N ASN A 212 8.32 -2.36 28.79
CA ASN A 212 7.91 -1.75 27.52
C ASN A 212 7.72 -0.23 27.61
N ASP A 213 7.19 0.27 28.73
CA ASP A 213 7.06 1.71 29.01
C ASP A 213 8.43 2.42 28.99
N LYS A 214 9.46 1.80 29.59
CA LYS A 214 10.85 2.29 29.54
C LYS A 214 11.48 2.21 28.14
N LEU A 215 11.02 1.27 27.31
CA LEU A 215 11.50 1.05 25.94
C LEU A 215 10.72 1.87 24.89
N LEU A 216 9.81 2.76 25.32
CA LEU A 216 8.93 3.55 24.44
C LEU A 216 8.10 2.69 23.47
N VAL A 217 7.81 1.44 23.84
CA VAL A 217 7.00 0.52 23.04
C VAL A 217 5.55 1.01 23.08
N PRO A 218 4.89 1.26 21.91
CA PRO A 218 3.56 1.84 21.90
C PRO A 218 2.55 1.02 22.75
N PRO A 219 1.69 1.66 23.54
CA PRO A 219 0.74 0.99 24.45
C PRO A 219 -0.13 -0.07 23.76
N THR A 220 -0.49 0.17 22.50
CA THR A 220 -1.18 -0.80 21.64
C THR A 220 -0.38 -2.09 21.44
N VAL A 221 0.95 -2.02 21.22
CA VAL A 221 1.82 -3.22 21.10
C VAL A 221 1.79 -4.01 22.41
N THR A 222 1.96 -3.30 23.53
CA THR A 222 1.95 -3.88 24.88
C THR A 222 0.63 -4.60 25.16
N LEU A 223 -0.51 -4.03 24.77
CA LEU A 223 -1.81 -4.70 24.87
C LEU A 223 -1.85 -6.00 24.05
N TYR A 224 -1.42 -5.99 22.78
CA TYR A 224 -1.36 -7.21 21.97
C TYR A 224 -0.46 -8.28 22.60
N HIS A 225 0.72 -7.90 23.08
CA HIS A 225 1.62 -8.83 23.78
C HIS A 225 0.95 -9.43 25.03
N CYS A 226 0.21 -8.63 25.81
CA CYS A 226 -0.53 -9.14 26.97
C CYS A 226 -1.67 -10.09 26.58
N MET A 227 -2.37 -9.83 25.49
CA MET A 227 -3.37 -10.75 24.95
C MET A 227 -2.73 -12.07 24.51
N TYR A 228 -1.67 -12.06 23.71
CA TYR A 228 -1.00 -13.30 23.30
C TYR A 228 -0.42 -14.08 24.49
N MET A 229 0.19 -13.41 25.46
CA MET A 229 0.69 -14.06 26.67
C MET A 229 -0.43 -14.72 27.45
N PHE A 230 -1.57 -14.03 27.65
CA PHE A 230 -2.74 -14.60 28.32
C PHE A 230 -3.20 -15.91 27.67
N PHE A 231 -3.42 -15.89 26.35
CA PHE A 231 -3.84 -17.08 25.60
C PHE A 231 -2.76 -18.18 25.51
N THR A 232 -1.47 -17.80 25.42
CA THR A 232 -0.38 -18.79 25.34
C THR A 232 -0.18 -19.49 26.68
N PHE A 233 -0.19 -18.75 27.79
CA PHE A 233 -0.05 -19.33 29.13
C PHE A 233 -1.28 -20.15 29.53
N GLY A 234 -2.50 -19.64 29.31
CA GLY A 234 -3.72 -20.42 29.49
C GLY A 234 -3.70 -21.73 28.67
N GLY A 235 -3.32 -21.63 27.39
CA GLY A 235 -3.16 -22.78 26.50
C GLY A 235 -2.17 -23.83 26.99
N ILE A 236 -1.01 -23.41 27.49
CA ILE A 236 -0.03 -24.30 28.14
C ILE A 236 -0.67 -25.00 29.34
N PHE A 237 -1.25 -24.25 30.26
CA PHE A 237 -1.74 -24.80 31.52
C PHE A 237 -2.96 -25.72 31.33
N ALA A 238 -3.92 -25.36 30.49
CA ALA A 238 -5.04 -26.21 30.12
C ALA A 238 -4.60 -27.51 29.43
N THR A 239 -3.59 -27.44 28.55
CA THR A 239 -3.03 -28.62 27.89
C THR A 239 -2.31 -29.53 28.89
N VAL A 240 -1.44 -28.98 29.74
CA VAL A 240 -0.72 -29.74 30.78
C VAL A 240 -1.70 -30.39 31.76
N GLN A 241 -2.72 -29.67 32.21
CA GLN A 241 -3.77 -30.19 33.07
C GLN A 241 -4.53 -31.34 32.40
N GLY A 242 -4.91 -31.18 31.13
CA GLY A 242 -5.63 -32.21 30.40
C GLY A 242 -4.80 -33.46 30.10
N VAL A 243 -3.51 -33.31 29.81
CA VAL A 243 -2.57 -34.44 29.67
C VAL A 243 -2.42 -35.17 31.00
N TYR A 244 -2.28 -34.45 32.11
CA TYR A 244 -2.19 -35.06 33.44
C TYR A 244 -3.45 -35.88 33.78
N PHE A 245 -4.64 -35.34 33.51
CA PHE A 245 -5.91 -36.07 33.65
C PHE A 245 -5.99 -37.33 32.78
N LEU A 246 -5.37 -37.35 31.60
CA LEU A 246 -5.29 -38.56 30.77
C LEU A 246 -4.22 -39.56 31.21
N MET A 247 -3.13 -39.11 31.84
CA MET A 247 -2.10 -40.01 32.36
C MET A 247 -2.54 -40.76 33.63
N HIS A 248 -3.48 -40.18 34.40
CA HIS A 248 -4.00 -40.75 35.64
C HIS A 248 -5.42 -41.32 35.46
N THR A 249 -5.87 -41.63 34.23
CA THR A 249 -7.09 -42.44 34.06
C THR A 249 -6.86 -43.84 34.61
N ASP A 250 -5.72 -44.45 34.28
CA ASP A 250 -5.54 -45.90 34.43
C ASP A 250 -5.17 -46.33 35.87
N GLU A 251 -5.03 -45.39 36.81
CA GLU A 251 -4.86 -45.74 38.23
C GLU A 251 -6.18 -46.26 38.81
N PRO A 252 -6.24 -47.51 39.30
CA PRO A 252 -7.48 -48.09 39.80
C PRO A 252 -7.90 -47.36 41.08
N LEU A 253 -8.94 -46.53 40.96
CA LEU A 253 -9.57 -45.82 42.08
C LEU A 253 -9.84 -46.82 43.23
N PRO A 254 -9.36 -46.56 44.46
CA PRO A 254 -9.52 -47.49 45.57
C PRO A 254 -10.98 -47.86 45.77
N ALA A 255 -11.28 -49.16 45.63
CA ALA A 255 -12.63 -49.67 45.37
C ALA A 255 -13.66 -49.14 46.37
N ARG A 256 -14.39 -48.10 45.96
CA ARG A 256 -15.42 -47.47 46.77
C ARG A 256 -16.62 -48.42 46.79
N HIS A 257 -16.79 -49.14 47.90
CA HIS A 257 -17.45 -50.45 47.95
C HIS A 257 -18.90 -50.56 47.42
N ASN A 258 -19.55 -49.43 47.10
CA ASN A 258 -20.93 -49.32 46.63
C ASN A 258 -21.10 -48.46 45.34
N ALA A 259 -20.04 -48.05 44.65
CA ALA A 259 -20.15 -47.30 43.39
C ALA A 259 -20.35 -48.25 42.20
N THR A 260 -21.42 -48.08 41.42
CA THR A 260 -21.61 -48.81 40.15
C THR A 260 -20.72 -48.21 39.06
N THR A 261 -19.91 -49.06 38.41
CA THR A 261 -18.48 -48.75 38.17
C THR A 261 -18.08 -48.08 36.85
N ASP A 262 -18.98 -47.84 35.88
CA ASP A 262 -18.54 -47.41 34.53
C ASP A 262 -18.65 -45.90 34.24
N ASP A 263 -19.55 -45.15 34.89
CA ASP A 263 -19.81 -43.74 34.53
C ASP A 263 -18.74 -42.75 35.04
N GLU A 264 -18.20 -42.94 36.24
CA GLU A 264 -17.27 -41.98 36.89
C GLU A 264 -15.91 -41.92 36.19
N PHE A 265 -15.40 -43.06 35.73
CA PHE A 265 -14.13 -43.18 34.99
C PHE A 265 -14.20 -42.48 33.61
N VAL A 266 -15.33 -42.62 32.94
CA VAL A 266 -15.61 -42.03 31.63
C VAL A 266 -15.56 -40.49 31.69
N ASP A 267 -15.89 -39.88 32.84
CA ASP A 267 -15.90 -38.44 33.03
C ASP A 267 -14.52 -37.81 33.26
N ILE A 268 -13.58 -38.49 33.93
CA ILE A 268 -12.18 -38.03 34.05
C ILE A 268 -11.53 -37.94 32.66
N ALA A 269 -11.68 -39.00 31.85
CA ALA A 269 -11.14 -39.04 30.50
C ALA A 269 -11.80 -37.99 29.57
N LYS A 270 -13.10 -37.70 29.75
CA LYS A 270 -13.77 -36.58 29.07
C LYS A 270 -13.16 -35.24 29.50
N ALA A 271 -12.93 -35.01 30.80
CA ALA A 271 -12.34 -33.78 31.31
C ALA A 271 -10.90 -33.56 30.80
N GLY A 272 -10.08 -34.62 30.75
CA GLY A 272 -8.73 -34.57 30.18
C GLY A 272 -8.70 -34.18 28.70
N ARG A 273 -9.45 -34.90 27.86
CA ARG A 273 -9.62 -34.56 26.42
C ARG A 273 -10.16 -33.13 26.21
N SER A 274 -11.03 -32.68 27.11
CA SER A 274 -11.63 -31.35 27.08
C SER A 274 -10.64 -30.24 27.40
N ALA A 275 -9.84 -30.39 28.45
CA ALA A 275 -8.80 -29.42 28.82
C ALA A 275 -7.70 -29.33 27.75
N ILE A 276 -7.33 -30.44 27.10
CA ILE A 276 -6.46 -30.44 25.91
C ILE A 276 -7.11 -29.68 24.75
N SER A 277 -8.39 -29.93 24.46
CA SER A 277 -9.12 -29.25 23.38
C SER A 277 -9.23 -27.74 23.59
N LEU A 278 -9.48 -27.33 24.84
CA LEU A 278 -9.47 -25.93 25.27
C LEU A 278 -8.07 -25.32 25.08
N GLY A 279 -7.02 -26.00 25.56
CA GLY A 279 -5.64 -25.52 25.48
C GLY A 279 -5.15 -25.35 24.03
N ILE A 280 -5.46 -26.32 23.15
CA ILE A 280 -5.24 -26.20 21.70
C ILE A 280 -6.00 -25.00 21.12
N GLY A 281 -7.26 -24.79 21.55
CA GLY A 281 -8.06 -23.64 21.17
C GLY A 281 -7.41 -22.31 21.54
N GLU A 282 -6.85 -22.21 22.73
CA GLU A 282 -6.14 -21.01 23.22
C GLU A 282 -4.79 -20.77 22.53
N PHE A 283 -4.13 -21.81 22.02
CA PHE A 283 -2.92 -21.63 21.19
C PHE A 283 -3.20 -21.08 19.78
N ILE A 284 -4.44 -21.14 19.27
CA ILE A 284 -4.78 -20.71 17.90
C ILE A 284 -4.23 -19.31 17.53
N PRO A 285 -4.34 -18.26 18.37
CA PRO A 285 -3.82 -16.94 18.02
C PRO A 285 -2.30 -16.92 17.84
N ALA A 286 -1.57 -17.62 18.70
CA ALA A 286 -0.12 -17.75 18.60
C ALA A 286 0.27 -18.56 17.36
N ILE A 287 -0.34 -19.74 17.16
CA ILE A 287 -0.07 -20.61 16.00
C ILE A 287 -0.36 -19.89 14.68
N VAL A 288 -1.52 -19.25 14.54
CA VAL A 288 -1.88 -18.52 13.31
C VAL A 288 -0.90 -17.37 13.04
N VAL A 289 -0.50 -16.61 14.06
CA VAL A 289 0.43 -15.49 13.88
C VAL A 289 1.85 -15.97 13.58
N LEU A 290 2.30 -17.10 14.15
CA LEU A 290 3.60 -17.72 13.85
C LEU A 290 3.64 -18.35 12.46
N VAL A 291 2.62 -19.14 12.08
CA VAL A 291 2.57 -19.88 10.81
C VAL A 291 2.26 -18.97 9.62
N VAL A 292 1.23 -18.12 9.72
CA VAL A 292 0.85 -17.21 8.63
C VAL A 292 1.80 -16.02 8.58
N GLY A 293 2.28 -15.55 9.74
CA GLY A 293 3.03 -14.30 9.86
C GLY A 293 2.09 -13.09 9.86
N ARG A 294 2.25 -12.20 10.85
CA ARG A 294 1.40 -11.01 11.03
C ARG A 294 1.25 -10.16 9.75
N LYS A 295 2.32 -9.97 8.98
CA LYS A 295 2.31 -9.19 7.74
C LYS A 295 1.38 -9.81 6.68
N ASN A 296 1.41 -11.13 6.50
CA ASN A 296 0.57 -11.82 5.54
C ASN A 296 -0.91 -11.82 5.98
N LEU A 297 -1.16 -11.95 7.28
CA LEU A 297 -2.49 -11.89 7.87
C LEU A 297 -3.11 -10.48 7.71
N PHE A 298 -2.30 -9.41 7.90
CA PHE A 298 -2.67 -8.05 7.53
C PHE A 298 -2.96 -7.92 6.03
N SER A 299 -2.04 -8.35 5.16
CA SER A 299 -2.25 -8.30 3.70
C SER A 299 -3.50 -9.06 3.26
N TYR A 300 -3.84 -10.18 3.88
CA TYR A 300 -5.07 -10.95 3.61
C TYR A 300 -6.33 -10.14 3.94
N ILE A 301 -6.40 -9.54 5.14
CA ILE A 301 -7.54 -8.70 5.55
C ILE A 301 -7.59 -7.42 4.71
N ALA A 302 -6.45 -6.80 4.44
CA ALA A 302 -6.36 -5.59 3.63
C ALA A 302 -6.81 -5.84 2.18
N LYS A 303 -6.46 -6.98 1.57
CA LYS A 303 -7.01 -7.44 0.27
C LYS A 303 -8.53 -7.55 0.28
N LYS A 304 -9.15 -7.93 1.41
CA LYS A 304 -10.62 -8.00 1.51
C LYS A 304 -11.27 -6.61 1.43
N PHE A 305 -10.60 -5.57 1.93
CA PHE A 305 -11.06 -4.18 1.83
C PHE A 305 -10.68 -3.50 0.50
N ASP A 306 -9.54 -3.83 -0.09
CA ASP A 306 -9.12 -3.30 -1.40
C ASP A 306 -9.90 -3.94 -2.57
N LYS A 307 -10.72 -4.97 -2.31
CA LYS A 307 -11.67 -5.55 -3.27
C LYS A 307 -12.95 -4.71 -3.48
N ASP A 308 -13.14 -3.60 -2.76
CA ASP A 308 -14.26 -2.69 -3.01
C ASP A 308 -14.08 -1.93 -4.33
N LYS A 309 -14.83 -2.35 -5.36
CA LYS A 309 -14.83 -1.73 -6.69
C LYS A 309 -15.22 -0.26 -6.64
N LYS A 310 -16.18 0.13 -5.79
CA LYS A 310 -16.64 1.53 -5.70
C LYS A 310 -15.53 2.45 -5.20
N ARG A 311 -14.72 1.94 -4.27
CA ARG A 311 -13.52 2.66 -3.83
C ARG A 311 -12.51 2.74 -4.97
N ALA A 312 -12.14 1.62 -5.60
CA ALA A 312 -11.20 1.63 -6.74
C ALA A 312 -11.60 2.65 -7.83
N GLU A 313 -12.88 2.81 -8.11
CA GLU A 313 -13.40 3.83 -9.02
C GLU A 313 -13.24 5.27 -8.47
N SER A 314 -13.64 5.54 -7.21
CA SER A 314 -13.46 6.84 -6.52
C SER A 314 -11.97 7.25 -6.40
N ASP A 315 -11.11 6.26 -6.25
CA ASP A 315 -9.66 6.37 -6.24
C ASP A 315 -9.13 6.89 -7.59
N GLY A 316 -9.62 6.34 -8.71
CA GLY A 316 -9.32 6.86 -10.05
C GLY A 316 -9.88 8.27 -10.29
N VAL A 317 -11.15 8.50 -9.92
CA VAL A 317 -11.84 9.79 -10.05
C VAL A 317 -11.06 10.95 -9.43
N PHE A 318 -10.38 10.72 -8.30
CA PHE A 318 -9.58 11.77 -7.69
C PHE A 318 -8.34 12.15 -8.51
N ILE A 319 -7.61 11.20 -9.10
CA ILE A 319 -6.48 11.52 -9.99
C ILE A 319 -6.96 12.21 -11.26
N ALA A 320 -8.07 11.75 -11.82
CA ALA A 320 -8.72 12.40 -12.95
C ALA A 320 -8.99 13.88 -12.66
N ALA A 321 -9.59 14.17 -11.49
CA ALA A 321 -9.82 15.55 -11.04
C ALA A 321 -8.51 16.34 -10.84
N LEU A 322 -7.45 15.74 -10.26
CA LEU A 322 -6.15 16.42 -10.15
C LEU A 322 -5.57 16.83 -11.51
N ILE A 323 -5.67 15.98 -12.53
CA ILE A 323 -5.22 16.30 -13.89
C ILE A 323 -6.09 17.42 -14.49
N ASP A 324 -7.41 17.36 -14.31
CA ASP A 324 -8.36 18.37 -14.83
C ASP A 324 -8.22 19.74 -14.14
N THR A 325 -7.71 19.80 -12.89
CA THR A 325 -7.44 21.09 -12.20
C THR A 325 -6.32 21.93 -12.82
N SER A 326 -5.62 21.42 -13.85
CA SER A 326 -4.53 22.13 -14.55
C SER A 326 -5.06 23.28 -15.43
N SER A 327 -5.35 24.42 -14.78
CA SER A 327 -5.92 25.60 -15.45
C SER A 327 -5.01 26.20 -16.53
N ILE A 328 -5.66 26.75 -17.57
CA ILE A 328 -5.04 27.58 -18.61
C ILE A 328 -4.87 28.99 -18.04
N ILE A 329 -3.64 29.51 -18.09
CA ILE A 329 -3.26 30.77 -17.44
C ILE A 329 -2.71 31.74 -18.49
N LEU A 330 -3.22 32.97 -18.51
CA LEU A 330 -2.71 34.06 -19.34
C LEU A 330 -1.20 34.26 -19.12
N GLY A 331 -0.44 34.33 -20.20
CA GLY A 331 1.01 34.46 -20.18
C GLY A 331 1.77 33.16 -19.87
N LYS A 332 1.09 32.01 -19.73
CA LYS A 332 1.75 30.70 -19.69
C LYS A 332 2.12 30.24 -21.10
N GLU A 333 3.21 29.51 -21.18
CA GLU A 333 3.64 28.77 -22.37
C GLU A 333 2.60 27.71 -22.77
N TRP A 334 2.38 27.56 -24.07
CA TRP A 334 1.51 26.53 -24.65
C TRP A 334 2.08 26.05 -25.99
N TRP A 335 1.95 24.75 -26.26
CA TRP A 335 2.46 24.13 -27.48
C TRP A 335 1.31 23.87 -28.45
N VAL A 336 1.41 24.45 -29.65
CA VAL A 336 0.41 24.30 -30.72
C VAL A 336 0.91 23.25 -31.71
N HIS A 337 0.06 22.31 -32.11
CA HIS A 337 0.43 21.30 -33.10
C HIS A 337 0.66 21.96 -34.46
N ARG A 338 1.70 21.53 -35.20
CA ARG A 338 2.00 22.02 -36.54
C ARG A 338 1.12 21.32 -37.58
N GLU A 339 0.81 21.99 -38.68
CA GLU A 339 0.15 21.35 -39.83
C GLU A 339 1.05 20.30 -40.50
N SER A 340 2.38 20.47 -40.42
CA SER A 340 3.37 19.53 -40.92
C SER A 340 4.55 19.40 -39.94
N PRO A 341 5.18 18.21 -39.82
CA PRO A 341 6.40 18.03 -39.05
C PRO A 341 7.54 18.91 -39.57
N ASN A 342 8.25 19.59 -38.67
CA ASN A 342 9.47 20.31 -38.98
C ASN A 342 10.68 19.37 -38.90
N ASP A 343 11.06 18.80 -40.06
CA ASP A 343 12.15 17.82 -40.20
C ASP A 343 13.57 18.33 -39.89
N SER A 344 13.75 19.61 -39.52
CA SER A 344 15.01 20.07 -38.90
C SER A 344 15.22 19.53 -37.48
N TYR A 345 14.14 19.11 -36.80
CA TYR A 345 14.19 18.49 -35.49
C TYR A 345 14.23 16.95 -35.60
N LEU A 346 14.89 16.30 -34.64
CA LEU A 346 14.94 14.84 -34.58
C LEU A 346 13.53 14.23 -34.44
N PRO A 347 13.28 13.01 -34.94
CA PRO A 347 11.96 12.36 -34.88
C PRO A 347 11.32 12.27 -33.48
N MET A 348 12.14 12.29 -32.42
CA MET A 348 11.73 12.19 -31.02
C MET A 348 11.65 13.55 -30.29
N ASP A 349 12.04 14.65 -30.94
CA ASP A 349 11.97 15.99 -30.38
C ASP A 349 10.56 16.57 -30.61
N HIS A 350 9.88 16.96 -29.54
CA HIS A 350 8.51 17.48 -29.65
C HIS A 350 8.44 18.73 -30.56
N ARG A 351 9.50 19.52 -30.70
CA ARG A 351 9.55 20.71 -31.58
C ARG A 351 9.38 20.36 -33.06
N ARG A 352 9.57 19.09 -33.42
CA ARG A 352 9.23 18.54 -34.75
C ARG A 352 7.73 18.66 -35.03
N ASN A 353 6.87 18.23 -34.12
CA ASN A 353 5.41 18.21 -34.37
C ASN A 353 4.67 19.38 -33.70
N TRP A 354 5.33 20.07 -32.77
CA TRP A 354 4.75 21.16 -31.97
C TRP A 354 5.53 22.46 -32.13
N GLN A 355 4.85 23.59 -31.96
CA GLN A 355 5.46 24.92 -31.94
C GLN A 355 5.09 25.65 -30.64
N GLN A 356 6.11 26.20 -29.99
CA GLN A 356 5.95 26.95 -28.75
C GLN A 356 5.22 28.28 -29.02
N GLY A 357 4.29 28.62 -28.14
CA GLY A 357 3.57 29.87 -28.11
C GLY A 357 3.19 30.28 -26.70
N TRP A 358 2.47 31.40 -26.59
CA TRP A 358 2.07 32.00 -25.32
C TRP A 358 0.56 32.27 -25.32
N ILE A 359 -0.13 31.87 -24.25
CA ILE A 359 -1.56 32.17 -24.09
C ILE A 359 -1.72 33.67 -23.85
N VAL A 360 -2.44 34.38 -24.72
CA VAL A 360 -2.61 35.84 -24.65
C VAL A 360 -4.03 36.31 -24.41
N ASP A 361 -5.01 35.47 -24.69
CA ASP A 361 -6.42 35.69 -24.38
C ASP A 361 -7.03 34.37 -23.90
N VAL A 362 -7.96 34.44 -22.96
CA VAL A 362 -8.73 33.29 -22.48
C VAL A 362 -10.17 33.72 -22.28
N GLN A 363 -11.06 33.06 -23.03
CA GLN A 363 -12.50 33.25 -23.09
C GLN A 363 -13.20 32.03 -22.51
N ASP A 364 -14.51 32.09 -22.26
CA ASP A 364 -15.22 31.08 -21.46
C ASP A 364 -15.12 29.64 -21.99
N ASN A 365 -14.93 29.47 -23.31
CA ASN A 365 -14.83 28.17 -23.99
C ASN A 365 -13.56 28.00 -24.86
N ASP A 366 -12.67 29.00 -24.97
CA ASP A 366 -11.52 28.99 -25.89
C ASP A 366 -10.38 29.90 -25.41
N PHE A 367 -9.18 29.74 -25.94
CA PHE A 367 -8.02 30.56 -25.60
C PHE A 367 -7.11 30.80 -26.82
N THR A 368 -6.66 32.03 -27.00
CA THR A 368 -5.77 32.40 -28.10
C THR A 368 -4.31 32.24 -27.69
N VAL A 369 -3.55 31.46 -28.47
CA VAL A 369 -2.10 31.32 -28.33
C VAL A 369 -1.40 32.14 -29.42
N ILE A 370 -0.56 33.09 -29.02
CA ILE A 370 0.37 33.74 -29.97
C ILE A 370 1.63 32.88 -30.07
N ILE A 371 1.84 32.38 -31.28
CA ILE A 371 3.09 31.75 -31.71
C ILE A 371 4.04 32.87 -32.16
N GLU A 372 5.27 32.90 -31.65
CA GLU A 372 6.30 33.81 -32.18
C GLU A 372 6.60 33.40 -33.63
N LYS A 373 6.22 34.26 -34.61
CA LYS A 373 6.64 34.08 -36.01
C LYS A 373 8.16 34.10 -36.05
N GLY A 374 8.73 33.02 -36.57
CA GLY A 374 10.15 32.67 -36.44
C GLY A 374 11.14 33.58 -37.19
N GLY A 375 11.26 34.85 -36.77
CA GLY A 375 12.45 35.67 -37.04
C GLY A 375 13.72 35.14 -36.34
N GLY A 376 13.59 34.03 -35.60
CA GLY A 376 14.71 33.25 -35.10
C GLY A 376 15.46 32.51 -36.21
N GLU A 377 14.79 31.98 -37.25
CA GLU A 377 15.51 31.24 -38.30
C GLU A 377 16.46 32.12 -39.11
N GLU A 378 16.10 33.37 -39.39
CA GLU A 378 17.04 34.33 -40.00
C GLU A 378 18.20 34.63 -39.06
N LYS A 379 17.95 34.78 -37.75
CA LYS A 379 18.99 35.09 -36.76
C LYS A 379 19.91 33.93 -36.40
N GLU A 380 19.43 32.70 -36.46
CA GLU A 380 20.23 31.49 -36.24
C GLU A 380 21.06 31.19 -37.49
N LYS A 381 20.50 31.40 -38.69
CA LYS A 381 21.26 31.39 -39.96
C LYS A 381 22.23 32.57 -40.08
N GLU A 382 21.92 33.74 -39.51
CA GLU A 382 22.88 34.86 -39.38
C GLU A 382 23.99 34.50 -38.39
N LYS A 383 23.67 33.88 -37.24
CA LYS A 383 24.69 33.42 -36.29
C LYS A 383 25.61 32.34 -36.88
N GLU A 384 25.06 31.34 -37.56
CA GLU A 384 25.88 30.35 -38.28
C GLU A 384 26.73 31.02 -39.36
N LYS A 385 26.22 32.03 -40.07
CA LYS A 385 27.01 32.83 -41.01
C LYS A 385 28.07 33.68 -40.33
N GLU A 386 27.80 34.29 -39.18
CA GLU A 386 28.78 35.06 -38.39
C GLU A 386 29.89 34.15 -37.86
N ASP A 387 29.55 32.95 -37.36
CA ASP A 387 30.51 31.94 -36.91
C ASP A 387 31.32 31.34 -38.10
N GLU A 388 30.70 31.18 -39.27
CA GLU A 388 31.40 30.79 -40.51
C GLU A 388 32.33 31.90 -41.03
N TYR A 389 31.92 33.17 -40.92
CA TYR A 389 32.74 34.34 -41.29
C TYR A 389 33.91 34.54 -40.30
N GLY A 390 33.65 34.35 -39.00
CA GLY A 390 34.66 34.37 -37.94
C GLY A 390 35.72 33.29 -38.13
N ARG A 391 35.33 32.08 -38.58
CA ARG A 391 36.28 31.02 -38.96
C ARG A 391 37.17 31.38 -40.16
N LYS A 392 36.71 32.25 -41.08
CA LYS A 392 37.45 32.61 -42.30
C LYS A 392 38.44 33.77 -42.13
N GLN A 393 38.45 34.47 -40.99
CA GLN A 393 39.47 35.49 -40.68
C GLN A 393 40.63 34.99 -39.79
N GLY A 394 40.66 33.69 -39.46
CA GLY A 394 41.61 33.11 -38.48
C GLY A 394 42.72 32.21 -39.05
N SER A 395 43.34 32.51 -40.20
CA SER A 395 44.55 31.76 -40.64
C SER A 395 45.49 32.52 -41.60
N GLY A 396 46.22 33.51 -41.08
CA GLY A 396 47.52 33.88 -41.67
C GLY A 396 48.53 32.77 -41.38
N GLY A 397 49.02 32.06 -42.40
CA GLY A 397 49.70 30.78 -42.24
C GLY A 397 51.23 30.83 -42.14
N VAL A 398 51.83 29.63 -42.00
CA VAL A 398 53.23 29.35 -42.39
C VAL A 398 53.27 28.00 -43.12
N ILE A 399 53.92 27.97 -44.28
CA ILE A 399 54.10 26.79 -45.14
C ILE A 399 55.41 26.07 -44.78
N LYS A 400 55.43 24.72 -44.80
CA LYS A 400 56.58 23.94 -45.33
C LYS A 400 56.26 22.47 -45.64
N ASN A 401 56.31 22.17 -46.94
CA ASN A 401 56.81 20.97 -47.63
C ASN A 401 56.19 19.56 -47.43
N SER A 402 55.77 19.04 -48.60
CA SER A 402 55.53 17.66 -49.08
C SER A 402 56.72 16.68 -48.88
N PRO A 403 56.68 15.35 -49.24
CA PRO A 403 55.68 14.66 -50.09
C PRO A 403 55.26 13.18 -49.79
N ALA A 404 54.29 12.70 -50.59
CA ALA A 404 54.11 11.33 -51.15
C ALA A 404 53.44 10.17 -50.36
N GLY A 405 52.68 9.32 -51.11
CA GLY A 405 52.15 7.98 -50.73
C GLY A 405 50.63 7.94 -50.40
N SER A 406 49.71 7.13 -50.96
CA SER A 406 49.72 5.90 -51.80
C SER A 406 49.93 4.56 -51.03
N VAL A 407 49.07 3.51 -51.08
CA VAL A 407 47.70 3.36 -51.67
C VAL A 407 46.96 2.07 -51.13
N PHE A 408 45.63 2.13 -50.92
CA PHE A 408 44.67 1.00 -50.70
C PHE A 408 44.84 -0.05 -49.56
N ARG A 409 43.69 -0.70 -49.24
CA ARG A 409 43.44 -2.03 -48.60
C ARG A 409 43.51 -2.27 -47.07
N GLN A 410 42.30 -2.47 -46.50
CA GLN A 410 41.72 -3.77 -46.05
C GLN A 410 42.47 -4.76 -45.11
N ILE A 411 41.69 -5.25 -44.12
CA ILE A 411 41.58 -6.63 -43.56
C ILE A 411 42.35 -7.02 -42.25
N SER A 412 41.51 -7.46 -41.28
CA SER A 412 41.66 -8.50 -40.22
C SER A 412 42.57 -8.38 -38.97
N SER A 413 41.89 -8.39 -37.81
CA SER A 413 41.87 -9.48 -36.79
C SER A 413 42.97 -9.67 -35.71
N SER A 414 42.50 -10.35 -34.65
CA SER A 414 43.20 -10.95 -33.48
C SER A 414 43.62 -9.97 -32.36
N LEU A 415 43.13 -10.10 -31.11
CA LEU A 415 43.22 -11.19 -30.11
C LEU A 415 44.58 -11.31 -29.40
N SER A 416 44.69 -10.68 -28.23
CA SER A 416 45.20 -11.28 -26.98
C SER A 416 45.19 -10.23 -25.85
N GLY A 417 45.00 -10.66 -24.60
CA GLY A 417 44.82 -9.74 -23.46
C GLY A 417 44.26 -10.43 -22.22
N THR A 418 44.98 -11.42 -21.70
CA THR A 418 44.56 -12.31 -20.59
C THR A 418 44.80 -11.73 -19.20
N PHE A 419 43.88 -12.06 -18.27
CA PHE A 419 44.04 -12.18 -16.80
C PHE A 419 44.54 -11.00 -15.95
N GLY A 420 43.76 -10.62 -14.92
CA GLY A 420 44.08 -9.45 -14.07
C GLY A 420 43.45 -9.30 -12.68
N LYS A 421 43.11 -10.38 -11.95
CA LYS A 421 42.87 -10.44 -10.47
C LYS A 421 41.57 -9.83 -9.88
N ASN A 422 41.14 -10.47 -8.78
CA ASN A 422 40.01 -10.11 -7.89
C ASN A 422 40.24 -8.80 -7.11
N PRO A 423 39.18 -8.28 -6.47
CA PRO A 423 39.27 -8.07 -5.02
C PRO A 423 38.21 -8.82 -4.18
N THR A 424 38.72 -9.33 -3.07
CA THR A 424 38.12 -9.72 -1.79
C THR A 424 36.78 -9.10 -1.37
N ALA A 425 35.97 -9.92 -0.70
CA ALA A 425 34.81 -9.51 0.09
C ALA A 425 35.19 -8.62 1.29
N VAL A 426 34.25 -7.79 1.73
CA VAL A 426 34.32 -7.02 2.98
C VAL A 426 33.03 -7.26 3.78
N SER A 427 33.19 -7.60 5.06
CA SER A 427 32.10 -7.73 6.04
C SER A 427 31.76 -6.37 6.65
N PRO A 428 30.48 -6.10 7.01
CA PRO A 428 30.14 -4.96 7.85
C PRO A 428 30.01 -5.40 9.32
N ASP A 429 31.00 -5.07 10.14
CA ASP A 429 30.85 -5.09 11.60
C ASP A 429 30.47 -3.71 12.14
N VAL A 430 29.83 -3.74 13.30
CA VAL A 430 29.20 -2.61 13.99
C VAL A 430 30.14 -2.07 15.06
N ASP A 431 30.17 -0.75 15.22
CA ASP A 431 30.21 0.00 16.50
C ASP A 431 30.43 1.50 16.18
N LEU A 432 30.20 2.48 17.05
CA LEU A 432 29.17 2.86 18.02
C LEU A 432 29.71 4.18 18.63
N GLU A 433 28.83 5.03 19.18
CA GLU A 433 29.16 6.29 19.89
C GLU A 433 29.75 7.45 19.03
N SER A 434 29.37 8.73 19.19
CA SER A 434 29.00 9.42 20.43
C SER A 434 28.22 10.73 20.21
N GLY A 435 27.25 11.00 21.09
CA GLY A 435 26.99 12.32 21.70
C GLY A 435 26.60 13.54 20.85
N ALA A 436 25.30 13.90 20.88
CA ALA A 436 24.85 15.29 20.77
C ALA A 436 23.74 15.56 21.81
N LYS A 437 23.82 16.70 22.52
CA LYS A 437 22.99 17.03 23.68
C LYS A 437 21.65 17.67 23.29
N ASP A 438 20.66 17.53 24.16
CA ASP A 438 19.38 18.24 24.10
C ASP A 438 19.55 19.77 24.01
N GLN A 439 18.76 20.40 23.15
CA GLN A 439 18.28 21.77 23.35
C GLN A 439 16.78 21.86 22.99
N PRO A 440 16.01 22.71 23.70
CA PRO A 440 14.57 22.80 23.52
C PRO A 440 14.20 23.49 22.20
N VAL A 441 13.22 22.93 21.49
CA VAL A 441 12.66 23.55 20.29
C VAL A 441 11.83 24.77 20.70
N ASN A 442 12.37 25.97 20.45
CA ASN A 442 11.62 27.21 20.52
C ASN A 442 10.53 27.24 19.43
N THR A 443 9.39 27.81 19.79
CA THR A 443 8.26 28.10 18.88
C THR A 443 8.72 28.97 17.71
N VAL A 444 8.61 28.44 16.49
CA VAL A 444 8.88 29.21 15.26
C VAL A 444 7.67 30.10 14.94
N ASP A 445 7.98 31.37 14.73
CA ASP A 445 7.01 32.44 14.48
C ASP A 445 6.36 32.35 13.09
N ARG A 446 5.17 32.91 12.93
CA ARG A 446 4.46 32.95 11.63
C ARG A 446 5.04 34.05 10.74
N THR A 447 6.13 33.75 10.03
CA THR A 447 6.60 34.62 8.93
C THR A 447 5.68 34.53 7.72
N ASN A 448 5.09 35.65 7.32
CA ASN A 448 4.34 35.78 6.07
C ASN A 448 5.22 35.42 4.86
N LEU A 449 4.71 34.57 3.97
CA LEU A 449 5.34 34.30 2.67
C LEU A 449 5.23 35.56 1.80
N VAL A 450 6.33 36.30 1.65
CA VAL A 450 6.42 37.38 0.66
C VAL A 450 6.74 36.76 -0.70
N LEU A 451 5.87 36.97 -1.68
CA LEU A 451 6.10 36.54 -3.07
C LEU A 451 7.42 37.10 -3.61
N GLY A 452 8.23 36.22 -4.21
CA GLY A 452 9.59 36.52 -4.64
C GLY A 452 9.70 37.59 -5.74
N SER A 453 10.88 38.20 -5.86
CA SER A 453 11.15 39.29 -6.80
C SER A 453 11.14 38.89 -8.29
N ASP A 454 11.13 37.60 -8.61
CA ASP A 454 11.39 37.11 -9.96
C ASP A 454 10.21 37.27 -10.94
N ASP A 455 8.96 37.24 -10.45
CA ASP A 455 7.76 37.49 -11.29
C ASP A 455 7.77 38.89 -11.93
N ARG A 456 8.38 39.88 -11.26
CA ARG A 456 8.51 41.25 -11.80
C ARG A 456 9.51 41.32 -12.96
N ARG A 457 10.50 40.43 -12.99
CA ARG A 457 11.44 40.29 -14.12
C ARG A 457 10.77 39.57 -15.28
N LEU A 458 10.08 38.45 -15.02
CA LEU A 458 9.43 37.65 -16.06
C LEU A 458 8.35 38.47 -16.80
N SER A 459 7.43 39.10 -16.07
CA SER A 459 6.39 39.99 -16.62
C SER A 459 6.97 41.19 -17.39
N THR A 460 8.13 41.72 -16.97
CA THR A 460 8.82 42.80 -17.69
C THR A 460 9.50 42.32 -18.97
N GLN A 461 10.08 41.11 -18.99
CA GLN A 461 10.64 40.52 -20.21
C GLN A 461 9.54 40.14 -21.20
N LEU A 462 8.48 39.50 -20.73
CA LEU A 462 7.33 39.09 -21.55
C LEU A 462 6.65 40.30 -22.21
N ALA A 463 6.34 41.34 -21.44
CA ALA A 463 5.74 42.56 -21.99
C ALA A 463 6.67 43.30 -22.98
N ARG A 464 7.99 43.13 -22.87
CA ARG A 464 8.98 43.70 -23.81
C ARG A 464 9.07 42.88 -25.10
N ARG A 465 8.95 41.54 -25.05
CA ARG A 465 8.88 40.68 -26.25
C ARG A 465 7.57 40.89 -27.01
N LEU A 466 6.44 40.80 -26.33
CA LEU A 466 5.11 40.97 -26.93
C LEU A 466 4.91 42.37 -27.55
N SER A 467 5.46 43.43 -26.94
CA SER A 467 5.42 44.79 -27.53
C SER A 467 6.14 44.90 -28.88
N VAL A 468 7.26 44.20 -29.04
CA VAL A 468 8.05 44.20 -30.29
C VAL A 468 7.34 43.38 -31.37
N SER A 469 6.67 42.29 -31.00
CA SER A 469 5.87 41.46 -31.92
C SER A 469 4.59 42.15 -32.40
N ALA A 470 3.95 43.00 -31.59
CA ALA A 470 2.60 43.49 -31.84
C ALA A 470 2.53 44.97 -32.30
N GLY A 471 3.66 45.68 -32.38
CA GLY A 471 3.70 47.12 -32.68
C GLY A 471 3.04 48.01 -31.60
N GLN A 472 2.63 47.44 -30.47
CA GLN A 472 2.02 48.15 -29.34
C GLN A 472 3.08 48.58 -28.34
N SER A 473 2.94 49.75 -27.71
CA SER A 473 3.95 50.21 -26.75
C SER A 473 4.04 49.27 -25.53
N VAL A 474 5.27 49.08 -25.02
CA VAL A 474 5.54 48.32 -23.79
C VAL A 474 4.65 48.79 -22.64
N GLN A 475 4.35 50.09 -22.58
CA GLN A 475 3.50 50.68 -21.54
C GLN A 475 2.02 50.33 -21.71
N ALA A 476 1.48 50.32 -22.94
CA ALA A 476 0.10 49.90 -23.19
C ALA A 476 -0.10 48.40 -22.89
N LEU A 477 0.87 47.56 -23.27
CA LEU A 477 0.81 46.13 -22.98
C LEU A 477 1.03 45.83 -21.49
N LYS A 478 1.94 46.55 -20.82
CA LYS A 478 2.07 46.50 -19.35
C LYS A 478 0.81 47.01 -18.65
N ALA A 479 0.14 48.04 -19.16
CA ALA A 479 -1.12 48.51 -18.59
C ALA A 479 -2.23 47.44 -18.74
N LYS A 480 -2.31 46.77 -19.90
CA LYS A 480 -3.20 45.60 -20.08
C LYS A 480 -2.85 44.46 -19.12
N LEU A 481 -1.59 44.02 -19.04
CA LEU A 481 -1.16 42.95 -18.13
C LEU A 481 -1.29 43.29 -16.63
N LYS A 482 -1.18 44.58 -16.26
CA LYS A 482 -1.26 45.05 -14.87
C LYS A 482 -2.71 45.36 -14.43
N ASN A 483 -3.60 45.65 -15.38
CA ASN A 483 -5.04 45.80 -15.16
C ASN A 483 -5.83 44.53 -15.45
N ALA A 484 -5.23 43.55 -16.12
CA ALA A 484 -5.65 42.16 -16.11
C ALA A 484 -5.39 41.60 -14.71
N THR A 485 -6.31 41.92 -13.78
CA THR A 485 -6.61 41.06 -12.63
C THR A 485 -6.54 39.62 -13.11
N TYR A 486 -5.80 38.75 -12.41
CA TYR A 486 -5.65 37.34 -12.80
C TYR A 486 -7.02 36.70 -13.03
N LYS A 487 -7.49 36.73 -14.28
CA LYS A 487 -8.53 35.85 -14.79
C LYS A 487 -7.86 34.51 -14.96
N THR A 488 -7.65 33.82 -13.83
CA THR A 488 -7.62 32.37 -13.84
C THR A 488 -8.88 31.93 -14.56
N PHE A 489 -8.70 31.08 -15.56
CA PHE A 489 -9.79 30.50 -16.30
C PHE A 489 -10.59 29.55 -15.40
N ASN A 490 -11.52 30.10 -14.63
CA ASN A 490 -12.65 29.35 -14.10
C ASN A 490 -13.54 29.03 -15.30
N LYS A 491 -13.13 27.98 -16.01
CA LYS A 491 -13.83 27.34 -17.12
C LYS A 491 -15.29 27.21 -16.74
N GLY A 492 -16.15 28.00 -17.39
CA GLY A 492 -17.58 27.92 -17.16
C GLY A 492 -18.04 26.52 -17.54
N SER A 493 -18.63 25.79 -16.60
CA SER A 493 -19.31 24.49 -16.81
C SER A 493 -18.50 23.25 -17.20
N ASP A 494 -17.19 23.29 -17.51
CA ASP A 494 -16.42 22.10 -17.94
C ASP A 494 -15.16 21.80 -17.09
N HIS A 495 -15.22 22.09 -15.79
CA HIS A 495 -14.52 21.29 -14.78
C HIS A 495 -15.49 20.18 -14.37
N MET A 496 -15.18 18.93 -14.68
CA MET A 496 -16.07 17.82 -14.34
C MET A 496 -16.11 17.62 -12.82
N SER A 497 -17.28 17.44 -12.19
CA SER A 497 -17.32 17.05 -10.78
C SER A 497 -16.76 15.64 -10.59
N LYS A 498 -16.43 15.25 -9.34
CA LYS A 498 -16.00 13.87 -9.05
C LYS A 498 -17.06 12.86 -9.54
N GLU A 499 -18.33 13.22 -9.37
CA GLU A 499 -19.51 12.46 -9.78
C GLU A 499 -19.64 12.39 -11.32
N ASP A 500 -19.36 13.48 -12.04
CA ASP A 500 -19.39 13.50 -13.52
C ASP A 500 -18.25 12.66 -14.11
N ILE A 501 -17.03 12.78 -13.56
CA ILE A 501 -15.87 11.95 -13.95
C ILE A 501 -16.20 10.47 -13.76
N LEU A 502 -16.83 10.12 -12.64
CA LEU A 502 -17.24 8.74 -12.36
C LEU A 502 -18.32 8.25 -13.33
N THR A 503 -19.30 9.10 -13.63
CA THR A 503 -20.43 8.79 -14.51
C THR A 503 -19.94 8.60 -15.95
N LYS A 504 -19.25 9.60 -16.51
CA LYS A 504 -18.58 9.53 -17.80
C LYS A 504 -17.65 8.33 -17.89
N GLY A 505 -16.84 8.08 -16.86
CA GLY A 505 -15.92 6.93 -16.81
C GLY A 505 -16.63 5.58 -16.86
N ARG A 506 -17.84 5.46 -16.30
CA ARG A 506 -18.68 4.24 -16.41
C ARG A 506 -19.43 4.13 -17.73
N GLU A 507 -19.87 5.24 -18.31
CA GLU A 507 -20.59 5.26 -19.59
C GLU A 507 -19.66 5.01 -20.78
N THR A 508 -18.40 5.44 -20.68
CA THR A 508 -17.40 5.37 -21.76
C THR A 508 -16.40 4.21 -21.61
N ILE A 509 -16.50 3.38 -20.57
CA ILE A 509 -15.56 2.25 -20.42
C ILE A 509 -15.81 1.17 -21.47
N ARG A 510 -14.76 0.90 -22.26
CA ARG A 510 -14.76 -0.07 -23.35
C ARG A 510 -13.71 -1.14 -23.14
N CYS A 511 -13.86 -2.25 -23.85
CA CYS A 511 -12.84 -3.29 -23.93
C CYS A 511 -12.74 -3.86 -25.35
N THR A 512 -11.56 -4.38 -25.68
CA THR A 512 -11.26 -5.05 -26.94
C THR A 512 -11.09 -6.54 -26.66
N ASP A 513 -11.89 -7.37 -27.33
CA ASP A 513 -11.74 -8.83 -27.27
C ASP A 513 -10.48 -9.26 -28.04
N TRP A 514 -9.79 -10.30 -27.57
CA TRP A 514 -8.55 -10.79 -28.21
C TRP A 514 -8.68 -11.09 -29.71
N SER A 515 -9.87 -11.49 -30.19
CA SER A 515 -10.14 -11.72 -31.62
C SER A 515 -9.97 -10.48 -32.50
N ASN A 516 -10.08 -9.29 -31.92
CA ASN A 516 -10.00 -8.01 -32.62
C ASN A 516 -8.61 -7.37 -32.47
N MET A 517 -7.72 -7.99 -31.70
CA MET A 517 -6.33 -7.59 -31.55
C MET A 517 -5.52 -8.14 -32.73
N SER A 518 -4.64 -7.32 -33.31
CA SER A 518 -3.75 -7.74 -34.41
C SER A 518 -2.37 -7.10 -34.27
N LEU A 519 -1.38 -7.64 -34.99
CA LEU A 519 -0.06 -7.03 -35.08
C LEU A 519 -0.14 -5.60 -35.66
N ASP A 520 -0.98 -5.39 -36.68
CA ASP A 520 -1.09 -4.08 -37.34
C ASP A 520 -1.74 -3.01 -36.45
N LEU A 521 -2.69 -3.41 -35.60
CA LEU A 521 -3.25 -2.54 -34.56
C LEU A 521 -2.18 -2.04 -33.58
N ILE A 522 -1.17 -2.87 -33.31
CA ILE A 522 -0.10 -2.65 -32.31
C ILE A 522 1.16 -1.98 -32.92
N LYS A 523 1.23 -1.82 -34.24
CA LYS A 523 2.36 -1.19 -34.96
C LYS A 523 2.42 0.33 -34.85
N ASP A 524 1.28 0.99 -34.68
CA ASP A 524 1.16 2.44 -34.80
C ASP A 524 0.18 3.00 -33.77
N SER A 525 0.44 4.21 -33.27
CA SER A 525 -0.38 4.88 -32.25
C SER A 525 -1.59 5.63 -32.80
N GLY A 526 -1.64 5.95 -34.09
CA GLY A 526 -2.74 6.69 -34.69
C GLY A 526 -4.01 5.86 -34.75
N GLY A 527 -5.02 6.22 -33.96
CA GLY A 527 -6.34 5.59 -34.04
C GLY A 527 -7.30 6.35 -34.96
N SER A 528 -8.39 5.68 -35.31
CA SER A 528 -9.47 6.17 -36.18
C SER A 528 -10.81 5.63 -35.70
N PRO A 529 -11.96 6.10 -36.24
CA PRO A 529 -13.27 5.53 -35.94
C PRO A 529 -13.33 4.01 -36.19
N GLU A 530 -12.63 3.51 -37.21
CA GLU A 530 -12.52 2.07 -37.50
C GLU A 530 -11.79 1.32 -36.38
N THR A 531 -10.70 1.86 -35.83
CA THR A 531 -10.00 1.22 -34.70
C THR A 531 -10.79 1.32 -33.40
N TYR A 532 -11.52 2.40 -33.18
CA TYR A 532 -12.44 2.53 -32.04
C TYR A 532 -13.58 1.51 -32.08
N ASN A 533 -14.09 1.20 -33.28
CA ASN A 533 -15.09 0.16 -33.52
C ASN A 533 -14.57 -1.28 -33.31
N LEU A 534 -13.26 -1.50 -33.13
CA LEU A 534 -12.71 -2.81 -32.72
C LEU A 534 -12.95 -3.11 -31.24
N SER A 535 -13.19 -2.09 -30.42
CA SER A 535 -13.64 -2.25 -29.03
C SER A 535 -15.16 -2.15 -28.92
N ARG A 536 -15.70 -2.60 -27.78
CA ARG A 536 -17.12 -2.50 -27.43
C ARG A 536 -17.29 -1.92 -26.02
N PRO A 537 -18.46 -1.34 -25.68
CA PRO A 537 -18.81 -1.05 -24.30
C PRO A 537 -18.63 -2.28 -23.39
N LEU A 538 -18.22 -2.04 -22.15
CA LEU A 538 -18.15 -3.09 -21.13
C LEU A 538 -19.57 -3.46 -20.67
N ASN A 539 -19.91 -4.76 -20.63
CA ASN A 539 -21.25 -5.17 -20.20
C ASN A 539 -21.44 -5.03 -18.68
N ASP A 540 -22.68 -4.93 -18.23
CA ASP A 540 -23.00 -4.92 -16.80
C ASP A 540 -22.49 -6.18 -16.09
N GLY A 541 -21.75 -5.97 -15.00
CA GLY A 541 -21.08 -7.05 -14.25
C GLY A 541 -19.81 -7.61 -14.91
N GLU A 542 -19.49 -7.24 -16.16
CA GLU A 542 -18.23 -7.59 -16.80
C GLU A 542 -17.05 -6.84 -16.15
N THR A 543 -15.85 -7.39 -16.30
CA THR A 543 -14.61 -6.82 -15.78
C THR A 543 -13.48 -7.07 -16.77
N ILE A 544 -12.79 -6.01 -17.17
CA ILE A 544 -11.65 -6.08 -18.09
C ILE A 544 -10.54 -6.92 -17.47
N ASP A 545 -9.98 -7.89 -18.20
CA ASP A 545 -8.91 -8.74 -17.67
C ASP A 545 -7.58 -7.98 -17.54
N PHE A 546 -7.23 -7.19 -18.55
CA PHE A 546 -5.98 -6.44 -18.60
C PHE A 546 -6.16 -4.98 -19.03
N PHE A 547 -5.75 -4.03 -18.20
CA PHE A 547 -5.34 -2.70 -18.65
C PHE A 547 -3.95 -2.80 -19.29
N MET A 548 -3.78 -2.40 -20.55
CA MET A 548 -2.51 -2.58 -21.26
C MET A 548 -1.65 -1.30 -21.26
N SER A 549 -0.73 -1.21 -20.30
CA SER A 549 0.27 -0.15 -20.25
C SER A 549 1.46 -0.52 -21.13
N HIS A 550 1.79 0.30 -22.12
CA HIS A 550 2.86 0.03 -23.07
C HIS A 550 3.39 1.30 -23.74
N SER A 551 4.61 1.26 -24.31
CA SER A 551 5.10 2.32 -25.21
C SER A 551 4.78 1.99 -26.67
N TRP A 552 4.32 2.98 -27.41
CA TRP A 552 4.14 2.90 -28.86
C TRP A 552 5.46 2.85 -29.65
N HIS A 553 6.60 3.25 -29.06
CA HIS A 553 7.91 3.22 -29.73
C HIS A 553 8.69 1.91 -29.57
N ASP A 554 8.22 0.98 -28.72
CA ASP A 554 8.85 -0.34 -28.59
C ASP A 554 8.44 -1.27 -29.76
N ASP A 555 9.35 -2.18 -30.19
CA ASP A 555 9.15 -3.06 -31.35
C ASP A 555 7.80 -3.80 -31.29
N ALA A 556 6.93 -3.46 -32.23
CA ALA A 556 5.59 -4.01 -32.34
C ALA A 556 5.59 -5.53 -32.52
N SER A 557 6.60 -6.10 -33.18
CA SER A 557 6.67 -7.56 -33.38
C SER A 557 6.94 -8.29 -32.06
N SER A 558 7.95 -7.86 -31.30
CA SER A 558 8.29 -8.43 -29.99
C SER A 558 7.19 -8.20 -28.95
N LYS A 559 6.49 -7.06 -29.03
CA LYS A 559 5.30 -6.73 -28.23
C LYS A 559 4.12 -7.65 -28.57
N TRP A 560 3.84 -7.87 -29.85
CA TRP A 560 2.79 -8.78 -30.33
C TRP A 560 3.05 -10.24 -29.93
N GLU A 561 4.26 -10.76 -30.16
CA GLU A 561 4.66 -12.12 -29.72
C GLU A 561 4.48 -12.30 -28.20
N THR A 562 4.69 -11.23 -27.44
CA THR A 562 4.48 -11.23 -25.99
C THR A 562 3.00 -11.25 -25.63
N LEU A 563 2.17 -10.46 -26.31
CA LEU A 563 0.71 -10.49 -26.16
C LEU A 563 0.10 -11.86 -26.50
N VAL A 564 0.53 -12.50 -27.59
CA VAL A 564 0.08 -13.86 -27.97
C VAL A 564 0.33 -14.85 -26.84
N ARG A 565 1.55 -14.89 -26.27
CA ARG A 565 1.86 -15.78 -25.14
C ARG A 565 1.03 -15.50 -23.88
N VAL A 566 0.73 -14.22 -23.60
CA VAL A 566 -0.14 -13.83 -22.49
C VAL A 566 -1.57 -14.32 -22.72
N ALA A 567 -2.11 -14.13 -23.93
CA ALA A 567 -3.46 -14.55 -24.29
C ALA A 567 -3.63 -16.08 -24.27
N GLU A 568 -2.67 -16.83 -24.83
CA GLU A 568 -2.64 -18.30 -24.76
C GLU A 568 -2.57 -18.81 -23.31
N GLY A 569 -1.68 -18.21 -22.50
CA GLY A 569 -1.55 -18.54 -21.08
C GLY A 569 -2.83 -18.27 -20.30
N PHE A 570 -3.49 -17.15 -20.59
CA PHE A 570 -4.80 -16.81 -20.04
C PHE A 570 -5.88 -17.83 -20.46
N LYS A 571 -5.99 -18.10 -21.77
CA LYS A 571 -6.97 -19.05 -22.34
C LYS A 571 -6.82 -20.46 -21.76
N LYS A 572 -5.59 -20.92 -21.55
CA LYS A 572 -5.29 -22.21 -20.92
C LYS A 572 -5.86 -22.32 -19.50
N ILE A 573 -5.78 -21.24 -18.72
CA ILE A 573 -6.24 -21.18 -17.32
C ILE A 573 -7.75 -20.93 -17.24
N HIS A 574 -8.25 -19.92 -17.96
CA HIS A 574 -9.61 -19.40 -17.81
C HIS A 574 -10.64 -19.97 -18.81
N LYS A 575 -10.20 -20.79 -19.78
CA LYS A 575 -11.04 -21.43 -20.82
C LYS A 575 -11.83 -20.49 -21.72
N ARG A 576 -11.43 -19.21 -21.76
CA ARG A 576 -11.91 -18.17 -22.68
C ARG A 576 -10.76 -17.25 -23.04
N ASP A 577 -10.91 -16.50 -24.11
CA ASP A 577 -9.96 -15.44 -24.46
C ASP A 577 -10.05 -14.25 -23.47
N PRO A 578 -8.96 -13.49 -23.26
CA PRO A 578 -8.96 -12.31 -22.41
C PRO A 578 -9.56 -11.08 -23.10
N THR A 579 -10.04 -10.13 -22.29
CA THR A 579 -10.39 -8.78 -22.73
C THR A 579 -9.32 -7.75 -22.31
N PHE A 580 -9.04 -6.80 -23.20
CA PHE A 580 -8.04 -5.75 -22.99
C PHE A 580 -8.68 -4.37 -22.96
N TRP A 581 -8.14 -3.47 -22.15
CA TRP A 581 -8.25 -2.03 -22.36
C TRP A 581 -6.97 -1.57 -23.05
N LEU A 582 -7.10 -0.99 -24.24
CA LEU A 582 -6.03 -0.45 -25.08
C LEU A 582 -6.46 0.98 -25.46
N ASP A 583 -5.58 1.95 -25.24
CA ASP A 583 -5.82 3.38 -25.52
C ASP A 583 -6.36 3.63 -26.93
N LYS A 584 -5.67 3.13 -27.97
CA LYS A 584 -6.03 3.34 -29.38
C LYS A 584 -7.44 2.84 -29.79
N THR A 585 -7.98 1.83 -29.11
CA THR A 585 -9.29 1.25 -29.44
C THR A 585 -10.38 1.61 -28.42
N CYS A 586 -10.01 1.89 -27.16
CA CYS A 586 -10.96 2.16 -26.08
C CYS A 586 -11.16 3.65 -25.79
N ILE A 587 -10.24 4.53 -26.21
CA ILE A 587 -10.44 5.99 -26.20
C ILE A 587 -11.00 6.43 -27.56
N ASP A 588 -12.02 7.26 -27.54
CA ASP A 588 -12.50 7.99 -28.71
C ASP A 588 -11.42 8.98 -29.17
N GLN A 589 -10.87 8.75 -30.37
CA GLN A 589 -9.74 9.52 -30.89
C GLN A 589 -10.15 10.89 -31.42
N GLU A 590 -11.44 11.15 -31.61
CA GLU A 590 -11.97 12.49 -31.91
C GLU A 590 -12.07 13.35 -30.64
N ASN A 591 -12.06 12.72 -29.45
CA ASN A 591 -12.09 13.38 -28.15
C ASN A 591 -11.14 12.69 -27.13
N ILE A 592 -9.86 12.62 -27.49
CA ILE A 592 -8.79 12.02 -26.67
C ILE A 592 -8.73 12.67 -25.27
N GLY A 593 -8.97 13.98 -25.18
CA GLY A 593 -8.93 14.74 -23.93
C GLY A 593 -9.87 14.18 -22.87
N ASP A 594 -11.14 13.92 -23.21
CA ASP A 594 -12.09 13.32 -22.26
C ASP A 594 -11.70 11.90 -21.86
N GLY A 595 -11.23 11.07 -22.81
CA GLY A 595 -10.77 9.70 -22.51
C GLY A 595 -9.55 9.67 -21.59
N LEU A 596 -8.62 10.62 -21.75
CA LEU A 596 -7.45 10.77 -20.87
C LEU A 596 -7.82 11.26 -19.47
N LYS A 597 -8.80 12.17 -19.32
CA LYS A 597 -9.30 12.60 -18.00
C LYS A 597 -9.70 11.39 -17.16
N VAL A 598 -10.50 10.47 -17.72
CA VAL A 598 -11.03 9.29 -16.98
C VAL A 598 -10.09 8.07 -16.99
N LEU A 599 -8.89 8.15 -17.58
CA LEU A 599 -7.90 7.06 -17.63
C LEU A 599 -7.65 6.36 -16.27
N PRO A 600 -7.53 7.07 -15.14
CA PRO A 600 -7.35 6.44 -13.82
C PRO A 600 -8.53 5.54 -13.40
N VAL A 601 -9.75 5.83 -13.86
CA VAL A 601 -10.94 5.01 -13.60
C VAL A 601 -10.81 3.68 -14.35
N TYR A 602 -10.36 3.70 -15.61
CA TYR A 602 -10.14 2.50 -16.42
C TYR A 602 -9.02 1.59 -15.86
N VAL A 603 -7.92 2.20 -15.38
CA VAL A 603 -6.84 1.51 -14.66
C VAL A 603 -7.40 0.73 -13.46
N MET A 604 -8.26 1.38 -12.66
CA MET A 604 -8.76 0.80 -11.42
C MET A 604 -9.91 -0.19 -11.61
N ALA A 605 -10.71 -0.02 -12.67
CA ALA A 605 -11.77 -0.95 -13.08
C ALA A 605 -11.25 -2.30 -13.62
N SER A 606 -10.00 -2.34 -14.09
CA SER A 606 -9.36 -3.53 -14.65
C SER A 606 -8.88 -4.52 -13.57
N LYS A 607 -8.99 -5.83 -13.86
CA LYS A 607 -8.54 -6.90 -12.94
C LYS A 607 -7.03 -6.85 -12.71
N LYS A 608 -6.27 -6.72 -13.80
CA LYS A 608 -4.81 -6.61 -13.82
C LYS A 608 -4.36 -5.45 -14.70
N MET A 609 -3.13 -5.02 -14.49
CA MET A 609 -2.38 -4.16 -15.41
C MET A 609 -1.32 -5.03 -16.09
N LEU A 610 -1.46 -5.23 -17.41
CA LEU A 610 -0.44 -5.82 -18.25
C LEU A 610 0.55 -4.73 -18.65
N VAL A 611 1.79 -4.85 -18.18
CA VAL A 611 2.85 -3.89 -18.47
C VAL A 611 3.78 -4.55 -19.48
N LEU A 612 3.74 -4.05 -20.71
CA LEU A 612 4.61 -4.49 -21.80
C LEU A 612 5.87 -3.63 -21.78
N LEU A 613 6.88 -4.10 -21.05
CA LEU A 613 8.10 -3.34 -20.75
C LEU A 613 9.17 -3.60 -21.81
N GLY A 614 9.24 -2.72 -22.80
CA GLY A 614 10.39 -2.58 -23.70
C GLY A 614 11.31 -1.42 -23.29
N GLU A 615 12.23 -1.07 -24.20
CA GLU A 615 13.36 -0.17 -23.95
C GLU A 615 12.93 1.30 -23.75
N THR A 616 11.90 1.75 -24.45
CA THR A 616 11.38 3.13 -24.43
C THR A 616 10.30 3.34 -23.38
N TYR A 617 9.73 2.28 -22.79
CA TYR A 617 8.68 2.38 -21.79
C TYR A 617 9.04 3.32 -20.61
N PRO A 618 10.23 3.23 -19.98
CA PRO A 618 10.55 4.11 -18.84
C PRO A 618 10.81 5.58 -19.23
N THR A 619 10.95 5.90 -20.52
CA THR A 619 11.07 7.29 -21.00
C THR A 619 9.71 7.91 -21.36
N ARG A 620 8.60 7.16 -21.25
CA ARG A 620 7.24 7.64 -21.53
C ARG A 620 6.52 7.97 -20.22
N LEU A 621 6.32 9.26 -19.96
CA LEU A 621 5.74 9.74 -18.69
C LEU A 621 4.33 9.21 -18.47
N TRP A 622 3.48 9.14 -19.50
CA TRP A 622 2.14 8.53 -19.42
C TRP A 622 2.17 7.07 -18.94
N CYS A 623 3.08 6.24 -19.46
CA CYS A 623 3.22 4.84 -19.07
C CYS A 623 3.60 4.70 -17.59
N ILE A 624 4.53 5.54 -17.12
CA ILE A 624 4.93 5.59 -15.71
C ILE A 624 3.82 6.19 -14.84
N TRP A 625 3.00 7.09 -15.36
CA TRP A 625 1.84 7.67 -14.68
C TRP A 625 0.70 6.65 -14.47
N GLU A 626 0.47 5.75 -15.41
CA GLU A 626 -0.46 4.63 -15.26
C GLU A 626 -0.02 3.70 -14.12
N LEU A 627 1.27 3.33 -14.10
CA LEU A 627 1.88 2.58 -12.98
C LEU A 627 1.75 3.34 -11.66
N PHE A 628 2.10 4.63 -11.63
CA PHE A 628 1.99 5.46 -10.44
C PHE A 628 0.55 5.54 -9.91
N THR A 629 -0.42 5.62 -10.82
CA THR A 629 -1.85 5.59 -10.51
C THR A 629 -2.20 4.29 -9.80
N LEU A 630 -1.91 3.13 -10.38
CA LEU A 630 -2.20 1.84 -9.73
C LEU A 630 -1.59 1.74 -8.31
N PHE A 631 -0.34 2.20 -8.15
CA PHE A 631 0.41 2.14 -6.88
C PHE A 631 0.06 3.23 -5.87
N SER A 632 -0.71 4.25 -6.26
CA SER A 632 -1.11 5.33 -5.35
C SER A 632 -2.39 5.05 -4.58
N PHE A 633 -3.17 4.07 -5.04
CA PHE A 633 -4.50 3.76 -4.49
C PHE A 633 -4.63 2.31 -4.01
N SER A 634 -3.82 1.41 -4.56
CA SER A 634 -3.68 0.04 -4.07
C SER A 634 -2.59 -0.04 -3.00
N ILE A 635 -2.77 -0.89 -1.99
CA ILE A 635 -1.65 -1.28 -1.11
C ILE A 635 -0.58 -1.95 -1.96
N GLU A 636 0.70 -1.67 -1.71
CA GLU A 636 1.84 -2.10 -2.53
C GLU A 636 1.83 -3.61 -2.88
N SER A 637 1.52 -4.49 -1.92
CA SER A 637 1.39 -5.93 -2.18
C SER A 637 0.23 -6.29 -3.13
N VAL A 638 -0.87 -5.53 -3.07
CA VAL A 638 -2.05 -5.70 -3.95
C VAL A 638 -1.75 -5.13 -5.34
N ALA A 639 -1.07 -4.00 -5.41
CA ALA A 639 -0.60 -3.40 -6.65
C ALA A 639 0.36 -4.33 -7.42
N LEU A 640 1.34 -4.93 -6.72
CA LEU A 640 2.27 -5.92 -7.28
C LEU A 640 1.57 -7.22 -7.73
N GLU A 641 0.43 -7.58 -7.13
CA GLU A 641 -0.39 -8.71 -7.58
C GLU A 641 -1.26 -8.37 -8.80
N LYS A 642 -1.72 -7.11 -8.92
CA LYS A 642 -2.40 -6.60 -10.12
C LYS A 642 -1.45 -6.43 -11.31
N VAL A 643 -0.18 -6.08 -11.10
CA VAL A 643 0.80 -5.97 -12.19
C VAL A 643 1.21 -7.36 -12.70
N GLN A 644 0.96 -7.58 -13.99
CA GLN A 644 1.62 -8.59 -14.80
C GLN A 644 2.64 -7.90 -15.71
N LEU A 645 3.91 -7.92 -15.31
CA LEU A 645 5.00 -7.40 -16.12
C LEU A 645 5.45 -8.47 -17.14
N GLU A 646 5.57 -8.08 -18.40
CA GLU A 646 6.18 -8.88 -19.45
C GLU A 646 7.30 -8.07 -20.12
N VAL A 647 8.55 -8.45 -19.85
CA VAL A 647 9.74 -7.75 -20.39
C VAL A 647 10.14 -8.38 -21.72
N PHE A 648 10.35 -7.55 -22.74
CA PHE A 648 10.87 -7.97 -24.05
C PHE A 648 12.01 -7.04 -24.48
N ALA A 649 12.91 -7.55 -25.31
CA ALA A 649 14.05 -6.81 -25.85
C ALA A 649 13.87 -6.69 -27.37
N ASN A 650 14.36 -5.61 -27.97
CA ASN A 650 14.22 -5.39 -29.41
C ASN A 650 15.09 -6.39 -30.20
N LYS A 651 14.54 -6.99 -31.25
CA LYS A 651 15.25 -7.99 -32.10
C LYS A 651 16.52 -7.43 -32.77
N GLY A 652 16.63 -6.11 -32.90
CA GLY A 652 17.77 -5.41 -33.52
C GLY A 652 19.03 -5.29 -32.67
N GLY A 653 19.11 -5.94 -31.51
CA GLY A 653 20.30 -5.89 -30.64
C GLY A 653 20.32 -4.68 -29.67
N GLY A 654 19.16 -4.32 -29.13
CA GLY A 654 19.02 -3.28 -28.10
C GLY A 654 19.39 -3.76 -26.69
N LEU A 655 18.82 -3.12 -25.67
CA LEU A 655 19.10 -3.43 -24.26
C LEU A 655 18.66 -4.85 -23.88
N GLN A 656 19.39 -5.49 -22.96
CA GLN A 656 18.95 -6.77 -22.43
C GLN A 656 17.79 -6.56 -21.43
N LYS A 657 17.01 -7.62 -21.20
CA LYS A 657 15.86 -7.57 -20.29
C LYS A 657 16.22 -7.12 -18.86
N ASP A 658 17.43 -7.42 -18.43
CA ASP A 658 17.91 -7.05 -17.09
C ASP A 658 18.30 -5.57 -17.02
N ASP A 659 18.82 -4.99 -18.10
CA ASP A 659 19.08 -3.55 -18.22
C ASP A 659 17.78 -2.73 -18.21
N ILE A 660 16.76 -3.21 -18.94
CA ILE A 660 15.42 -2.59 -18.99
C ILE A 660 14.77 -2.58 -17.60
N LEU A 661 14.87 -3.68 -16.86
CA LEU A 661 14.37 -3.81 -15.49
C LEU A 661 15.14 -2.89 -14.52
N ASP A 662 16.46 -2.82 -14.64
CA ASP A 662 17.30 -1.93 -13.84
C ASP A 662 17.02 -0.44 -14.15
N TYR A 663 16.71 -0.10 -15.40
CA TYR A 663 16.31 1.27 -15.75
C TYR A 663 15.00 1.70 -15.06
N LEU A 664 14.03 0.79 -14.91
CA LEU A 664 12.83 1.02 -14.09
C LEU A 664 13.16 1.11 -12.59
N ALA A 665 14.07 0.28 -12.08
CA ALA A 665 14.52 0.32 -10.69
C ALA A 665 15.33 1.60 -10.35
N ARG A 666 15.95 2.23 -11.35
CA ARG A 666 16.69 3.51 -11.25
C ARG A 666 15.92 4.72 -11.81
N PHE A 667 14.63 4.57 -12.10
CA PHE A 667 13.79 5.57 -12.78
C PHE A 667 13.97 7.01 -12.25
N ASN A 668 13.95 7.99 -13.15
CA ASN A 668 13.90 9.40 -12.80
C ASN A 668 12.98 10.16 -13.77
N ILE A 669 12.03 10.92 -13.23
CA ILE A 669 11.08 11.73 -14.00
C ILE A 669 11.73 12.72 -14.98
N SER A 670 12.95 13.19 -14.71
CA SER A 670 13.72 14.03 -15.64
C SER A 670 14.00 13.35 -16.99
N ASN A 671 13.96 12.02 -17.03
CA ASN A 671 14.29 11.20 -18.20
C ASN A 671 13.02 10.71 -18.92
N SER A 672 11.85 11.17 -18.51
CA SER A 672 10.55 10.78 -19.08
C SER A 672 9.78 11.99 -19.61
N CYS A 673 9.20 11.83 -20.79
CA CYS A 673 8.44 12.85 -21.51
C CYS A 673 7.07 12.34 -21.99
N CYS A 674 6.18 13.25 -22.34
CA CYS A 674 4.98 12.93 -23.12
C CYS A 674 5.23 13.21 -24.61
N TYR A 675 4.32 12.73 -25.47
CA TYR A 675 4.30 13.12 -26.88
C TYR A 675 3.77 14.54 -27.08
N ASP A 676 2.79 14.94 -26.27
CA ASP A 676 2.28 16.31 -26.17
C ASP A 676 2.95 17.04 -24.98
N PRO A 677 3.71 18.13 -25.20
CA PRO A 677 4.33 18.91 -24.13
C PRO A 677 3.32 19.57 -23.17
N ASN A 678 2.10 19.85 -23.63
CA ASN A 678 1.05 20.40 -22.77
C ASN A 678 0.63 19.37 -21.72
N GLU A 679 0.37 18.12 -22.15
CA GLU A 679 0.08 17.00 -21.24
C GLU A 679 1.27 16.69 -20.32
N GLU A 680 2.51 16.83 -20.82
CA GLU A 680 3.70 16.75 -19.95
C GLU A 680 3.68 17.82 -18.85
N SER A 681 3.36 19.06 -19.19
CA SER A 681 3.25 20.17 -18.23
C SER A 681 2.15 19.90 -17.20
N LYS A 682 0.97 19.41 -17.63
CA LYS A 682 -0.14 19.06 -16.73
C LYS A 682 0.26 17.97 -15.74
N LEU A 683 0.82 16.85 -16.22
CA LEU A 683 1.28 15.77 -15.36
C LEU A 683 2.40 16.21 -14.41
N LYS A 684 3.38 16.99 -14.90
CA LYS A 684 4.47 17.51 -14.06
C LYS A 684 3.95 18.42 -12.95
N VAL A 685 2.98 19.30 -13.19
CA VAL A 685 2.36 20.12 -12.13
C VAL A 685 1.75 19.26 -11.02
N VAL A 686 1.04 18.18 -11.36
CA VAL A 686 0.48 17.26 -10.35
C VAL A 686 1.58 16.50 -9.61
N ILE A 687 2.64 16.06 -10.31
CA ILE A 687 3.75 15.32 -9.71
C ILE A 687 4.63 16.22 -8.84
N ASP A 688 4.84 17.48 -9.21
CA ASP A 688 5.54 18.49 -8.41
C ASP A 688 4.81 18.73 -7.09
N ALA A 689 3.47 18.83 -7.14
CA ALA A 689 2.63 19.00 -5.95
C ALA A 689 2.57 17.76 -5.04
N ILE A 690 2.83 16.56 -5.58
CA ILE A 690 3.06 15.32 -4.82
C ILE A 690 4.52 15.23 -4.30
N GLY A 691 5.45 15.90 -5.00
CA GLY A 691 6.89 15.88 -4.79
C GLY A 691 7.61 14.86 -5.67
N ASN A 692 8.44 15.34 -6.61
CA ASN A 692 9.26 14.53 -7.53
C ASN A 692 10.07 13.42 -6.83
N GLY A 693 10.61 13.70 -5.64
CA GLY A 693 11.35 12.71 -4.84
C GLY A 693 10.48 11.54 -4.38
N ALA A 694 9.24 11.82 -3.95
CA ALA A 694 8.28 10.80 -3.53
C ALA A 694 7.77 9.97 -4.73
N PHE A 695 7.50 10.62 -5.86
CA PHE A 695 7.13 9.97 -7.12
C PHE A 695 8.23 9.00 -7.59
N ASN A 696 9.46 9.50 -7.74
CA ASN A 696 10.62 8.70 -8.12
C ASN A 696 10.85 7.53 -7.16
N LEU A 697 10.84 7.76 -5.84
CA LEU A 697 11.02 6.71 -4.84
C LEU A 697 10.00 5.58 -4.98
N LYS A 698 8.73 5.92 -5.27
CA LYS A 698 7.64 4.95 -5.42
C LYS A 698 7.83 4.06 -6.66
N ILE A 699 8.20 4.65 -7.81
CA ILE A 699 8.47 3.91 -9.04
C ILE A 699 9.76 3.06 -8.92
N ARG A 700 10.82 3.57 -8.29
CA ARG A 700 12.04 2.79 -8.02
C ARG A 700 11.77 1.59 -7.12
N LYS A 701 10.99 1.78 -6.05
CA LYS A 701 10.60 0.70 -5.13
C LYS A 701 9.77 -0.38 -5.83
N LEU A 702 8.88 0.03 -6.74
CA LEU A 702 8.17 -0.85 -7.64
C LEU A 702 9.14 -1.64 -8.53
N GLY A 703 10.03 -0.96 -9.27
CA GLY A 703 11.03 -1.60 -10.13
C GLY A 703 11.86 -2.64 -9.38
N ALA A 704 12.41 -2.27 -8.22
CA ALA A 704 13.17 -3.18 -7.36
C ALA A 704 12.35 -4.39 -6.87
N SER A 705 11.07 -4.19 -6.54
CA SER A 705 10.17 -5.27 -6.13
C SER A 705 9.87 -6.25 -7.28
N ILE A 706 9.77 -5.75 -8.52
CA ILE A 706 9.58 -6.62 -9.69
C ILE A 706 10.88 -7.35 -10.06
N VAL A 707 12.03 -6.66 -10.03
CA VAL A 707 13.37 -7.29 -10.21
C VAL A 707 13.52 -8.48 -9.28
N LYS A 708 13.23 -8.29 -7.98
CA LYS A 708 13.29 -9.36 -6.98
C LYS A 708 12.35 -10.52 -7.32
N ARG A 709 11.09 -10.24 -7.68
CA ARG A 709 10.10 -11.27 -8.04
C ARG A 709 10.51 -12.08 -9.28
N GLU A 710 11.13 -11.45 -10.27
CA GLU A 710 11.63 -12.15 -11.46
C GLU A 710 12.89 -12.97 -11.17
N GLN A 711 13.78 -12.51 -10.29
CA GLN A 711 14.90 -13.32 -9.77
C GLN A 711 14.38 -14.57 -9.02
N GLU A 712 13.40 -14.41 -8.13
CA GLU A 712 12.74 -15.52 -7.42
C GLU A 712 12.11 -16.54 -8.39
N ARG A 713 11.46 -16.05 -9.46
CA ARG A 713 10.89 -16.89 -10.54
C ARG A 713 11.97 -17.63 -11.33
N ARG A 714 13.09 -16.97 -11.69
CA ARG A 714 14.23 -17.61 -12.37
C ARG A 714 14.83 -18.72 -11.51
N ASN A 715 15.08 -18.44 -10.23
CA ASN A 715 15.61 -19.41 -9.26
C ASN A 715 14.67 -20.61 -9.10
N SER A 716 13.36 -20.37 -8.97
CA SER A 716 12.34 -21.43 -8.88
C SER A 716 12.34 -22.36 -10.11
N ARG A 717 12.49 -21.78 -11.32
CA ARG A 717 12.59 -22.55 -12.59
C ARG A 717 13.91 -23.31 -12.72
N ALA A 718 15.01 -22.81 -12.17
CA ALA A 718 16.28 -23.53 -12.14
C ALA A 718 16.19 -24.77 -11.23
N VAL A 719 15.61 -24.62 -10.03
CA VAL A 719 15.39 -25.72 -9.09
C VAL A 719 14.45 -26.79 -9.67
N SER A 720 13.37 -26.40 -10.36
CA SER A 720 12.46 -27.38 -10.97
C SER A 720 13.09 -28.15 -12.14
N LYS A 721 13.93 -27.51 -12.96
CA LYS A 721 14.73 -28.20 -13.99
C LYS A 721 15.71 -29.22 -13.40
N HIS A 722 16.40 -28.87 -12.30
CA HIS A 722 17.36 -29.79 -11.68
C HIS A 722 16.66 -31.03 -11.09
N LYS A 723 15.51 -30.86 -10.42
CA LYS A 723 14.71 -31.99 -9.91
C LYS A 723 14.08 -32.84 -11.01
N GLY A 724 13.74 -32.25 -12.16
CA GLY A 724 13.16 -32.96 -13.31
C GLY A 724 14.16 -33.79 -14.13
N GLY A 725 15.47 -33.56 -13.99
CA GLY A 725 16.51 -34.31 -14.71
C GLY A 725 17.09 -35.52 -13.94
N GLY A 726 16.60 -35.78 -12.72
CA GLY A 726 17.18 -36.77 -11.79
C GLY A 726 16.55 -38.17 -11.81
N GLY A 727 15.76 -38.52 -12.83
CA GLY A 727 15.19 -39.85 -13.00
C GLY A 727 14.80 -40.11 -14.46
N ILE A 728 14.74 -41.35 -14.94
CA ILE A 728 14.93 -42.64 -14.25
C ILE A 728 15.88 -43.48 -15.11
N GLY A 729 17.06 -43.79 -14.60
CA GLY A 729 17.94 -44.82 -15.15
C GLY A 729 17.67 -46.15 -14.44
N CYS A 730 16.72 -46.92 -14.97
CA CYS A 730 16.54 -48.34 -14.69
C CYS A 730 16.80 -49.10 -16.01
#